data_AF-A0A957ZZQ3-F1
#
_entry.id   AF-A0A957ZZQ3-F1
#
_cell.length_a   1.000
_cell.length_b   1.000
_cell.length_c   1.000
_cell.angle_alpha   90.00
_cell.angle_beta   90.00
_cell.angle_gamma   90.00
#
_symmetry.space_group_name_H-M   'P 1'
#
loop_
_entity.id
_entity.type
_entity.pdbx_description
1 polymer ?
#
loop_
_entity_poly.entity_id
_entity_poly.type
_entity_poly.pdbx_seq_one_letter_code
_entity_poly.pdbx_strand_id
1 'polypeptide(L)'
;MAGNDPPVVPVIINLREYEGAALLEWVRLKLLESDEQPLRDTLQSTPDTERFLHEMPFTFYLLLDGLNEVRPQHREAVVREIRQMSLAYPSHPMVVTSRIQDEGWRELSGGSFDAETVVIQAITETQAQTYLAAHLEVSEAADLWRRLDDRMRGLASTPLLLWLIKEAWLETRGRIPGNRGELYANFITRMLRRDDDRKLNRSVSKDKRLRALEALALSMHRDEAVSWTRQQVQVVISDEPTLEALLINGLLQGEDIIRFAPHQTVQEHFAARAIKATVEQTIHKPPPSWLQRLFVKPEGTILDRAAEAWWAETFIQLAGMTSDPNTLAQKVAEINPWLAWWCVQEGRRVDPETERVIQAKSELLVDSDNVQDRRSAVQALIQLPRARVIDQLAKLALDIDSSVAKPAQQALDELGKSGKRAVTQAFVRRIARYNPKERAEYGRQIAEHDPRTGVGTIISNGITLPDIDWVLIPDDGEWIYQDKKRPGLPPFEISRYPITYAQFQTFLDDPQGYNDPQNRWFAGLAANYYVRRMYEQWFRYLNHPRETVNWYQALAFCRWLSWRLGGGYDLADITAWAVRLPTEFEWEKAARSSDGREYPYDGAFDAAKGNTSETGLGQTSAVGLFPEGFSPYGVEEMSGNVFEWCLTDYE
;
A
#
# COMPACT_ATOMS: atom_id res chain seq x y z
N MET A 1 6.67 40.63 12.54
CA MET A 1 5.34 40.90 11.96
C MET A 1 4.66 39.55 11.80
N ALA A 2 3.44 39.41 12.30
CA ALA A 2 2.71 38.14 12.30
C ALA A 2 2.60 37.59 10.88
N GLY A 3 2.86 36.29 10.73
CA GLY A 3 2.73 35.56 9.48
C GLY A 3 1.29 35.50 9.03
N ASN A 4 0.98 36.26 7.98
CA ASN A 4 -0.13 35.91 7.11
C ASN A 4 0.47 35.01 6.04
N ASP A 5 0.29 33.70 6.20
CA ASP A 5 0.45 32.79 5.08
C ASP A 5 -0.43 33.29 3.92
N PRO A 6 0.06 33.21 2.66
CA PRO A 6 -0.75 33.56 1.51
C PRO A 6 -2.08 32.77 1.53
N PRO A 7 -3.22 33.39 1.17
CA PRO A 7 -4.50 32.68 1.14
C PRO A 7 -4.41 31.45 0.23
N VAL A 8 -5.09 30.36 0.61
CA VAL A 8 -5.07 29.10 -0.14
C VAL A 8 -6.29 29.01 -1.06
N VAL A 9 -6.06 28.85 -2.36
CA VAL A 9 -7.12 28.71 -3.37
C VAL A 9 -7.20 27.26 -3.85
N PRO A 10 -8.24 26.49 -3.51
CA PRO A 10 -8.38 25.13 -4.01
C PRO A 10 -8.78 25.15 -5.49
N VAL A 11 -8.05 24.41 -6.32
CA VAL A 11 -8.34 24.24 -7.75
C VAL A 11 -8.57 22.76 -8.01
N ILE A 12 -9.75 22.41 -8.51
CA ILE A 12 -10.09 21.02 -8.84
C ILE A 12 -10.08 20.85 -10.35
N ILE A 13 -9.27 19.91 -10.83
CA ILE A 13 -9.21 19.49 -12.23
C ILE A 13 -9.59 18.03 -12.32
N ASN A 14 -10.61 17.71 -13.11
CA ASN A 14 -10.94 16.33 -13.43
C ASN A 14 -10.10 15.88 -14.63
N LEU A 15 -9.15 14.98 -14.39
CA LEU A 15 -8.16 14.57 -15.39
C LEU A 15 -8.76 13.77 -16.55
N ARG A 16 -9.97 13.22 -16.41
CA ARG A 16 -10.64 12.51 -17.51
C ARG A 16 -10.88 13.38 -18.76
N GLU A 17 -10.92 14.69 -18.58
CA GLU A 17 -11.15 15.67 -19.65
C GLU A 17 -9.83 16.11 -20.30
N TYR A 18 -8.68 15.61 -19.84
CA TYR A 18 -7.36 15.95 -20.38
C TYR A 18 -7.17 15.40 -21.80
N GLU A 19 -7.02 16.31 -22.77
CA GLU A 19 -6.79 15.99 -24.18
C GLU A 19 -5.39 16.44 -24.68
N GLY A 20 -4.42 16.56 -23.77
CA GLY A 20 -3.02 16.87 -24.11
C GLY A 20 -2.66 18.36 -24.18
N ALA A 21 -3.57 19.24 -23.76
CA ALA A 21 -3.22 20.64 -23.51
C ALA A 21 -2.45 20.78 -22.18
N ALA A 22 -1.56 21.77 -22.09
CA ALA A 22 -0.72 21.95 -20.90
C ALA A 22 -1.56 22.10 -19.62
N LEU A 23 -1.25 21.30 -18.59
CA LEU A 23 -1.95 21.31 -17.30
C LEU A 23 -1.97 22.70 -16.65
N LEU A 24 -0.92 23.49 -16.86
CA LEU A 24 -0.80 24.86 -16.38
C LEU A 24 -1.90 25.77 -16.95
N GLU A 25 -2.21 25.62 -18.22
CA GLU A 25 -3.25 26.41 -18.88
C GLU A 25 -4.64 26.02 -18.37
N TRP A 26 -4.84 24.74 -18.04
CA TRP A 26 -6.06 24.28 -17.39
C TRP A 26 -6.27 24.89 -16.01
N VAL A 27 -5.22 24.98 -15.20
CA VAL A 27 -5.26 25.68 -13.90
C VAL A 27 -5.68 27.13 -14.12
N ARG A 28 -5.08 27.82 -15.10
CA ARG A 28 -5.44 29.20 -15.44
C ARG A 28 -6.91 29.35 -15.86
N LEU A 29 -7.39 28.49 -16.76
CA LEU A 29 -8.79 28.52 -17.20
C LEU A 29 -9.76 28.27 -16.04
N LYS A 30 -9.46 27.32 -15.14
CA LYS A 30 -10.27 27.08 -13.94
C LYS A 30 -10.27 28.25 -12.97
N LEU A 31 -9.14 28.93 -12.81
CA LEU A 31 -9.07 30.14 -12.00
C LEU A 31 -9.84 31.31 -12.64
N LEU A 32 -9.88 31.41 -13.97
CA LEU A 32 -10.68 32.39 -14.70
C LEU A 32 -12.20 32.15 -14.59
N GLU A 33 -12.62 30.89 -14.45
CA GLU A 33 -14.01 30.51 -14.20
C GLU A 33 -14.48 30.86 -12.77
N SER A 34 -13.57 31.20 -11.85
CA SER A 34 -13.91 31.59 -10.49
C SER A 34 -14.75 32.88 -10.45
N ASP A 35 -15.67 32.96 -9.49
CA ASP A 35 -16.46 34.17 -9.21
C ASP A 35 -15.66 35.27 -8.49
N GLU A 36 -14.41 34.99 -8.11
CA GLU A 36 -13.52 35.93 -7.42
C GLU A 36 -12.98 37.01 -8.38
N GLN A 37 -13.63 38.18 -8.38
CA GLN A 37 -13.28 39.31 -9.25
C GLN A 37 -11.80 39.73 -9.21
N PRO A 38 -11.15 39.87 -8.03
CA PRO A 38 -9.74 40.29 -7.97
C PRO A 38 -8.78 39.29 -8.63
N LEU A 39 -9.11 37.99 -8.59
CA LEU A 39 -8.36 36.94 -9.27
C LEU A 39 -8.50 37.08 -10.79
N ARG A 40 -9.73 37.29 -11.29
CA ARG A 40 -10.00 37.47 -12.72
C ARG A 40 -9.31 38.70 -13.29
N ASP A 41 -9.34 39.83 -12.59
CA ASP A 41 -8.71 41.08 -13.05
C ASP A 41 -7.18 40.94 -13.14
N THR A 42 -6.56 40.21 -12.21
CA THR A 42 -5.12 39.89 -12.21
C THR A 42 -4.76 38.92 -13.35
N LEU A 43 -5.59 37.88 -13.55
CA LEU A 43 -5.45 36.90 -14.63
C LEU A 43 -5.57 37.52 -16.04
N GLN A 44 -6.48 38.48 -16.21
CA GLN A 44 -6.72 39.14 -17.49
C GLN A 44 -5.61 40.14 -17.85
N SER A 45 -4.95 40.73 -16.85
CA SER A 45 -3.86 41.68 -17.05
C SER A 45 -2.48 41.01 -17.27
N THR A 46 -2.35 39.73 -16.96
CA THR A 46 -1.12 38.93 -17.16
C THR A 46 -1.39 37.76 -18.11
N PRO A 47 -1.19 37.94 -19.43
CA PRO A 47 -1.52 36.91 -20.44
C PRO A 47 -0.54 35.72 -20.45
N ASP A 48 0.61 35.83 -19.78
CA ASP A 48 1.59 34.77 -19.63
C ASP A 48 1.31 33.97 -18.35
N THR A 49 0.94 32.70 -18.52
CA THR A 49 0.52 31.79 -17.44
C THR A 49 1.65 31.49 -16.46
N GLU A 50 2.90 31.35 -16.92
CA GLU A 50 4.04 31.08 -16.04
C GLU A 50 4.37 32.30 -15.19
N ARG A 51 4.39 33.49 -15.82
CA ARG A 51 4.60 34.76 -15.11
C ARG A 51 3.48 35.03 -14.11
N PHE A 52 2.24 34.74 -14.47
CA PHE A 52 1.09 34.89 -13.59
C PHE A 52 1.23 34.04 -12.32
N LEU A 53 1.67 32.77 -12.43
CA LEU A 53 1.85 31.89 -11.28
C LEU A 53 3.01 32.30 -10.38
N HIS A 54 4.09 32.86 -10.94
CA HIS A 54 5.21 33.38 -10.15
C HIS A 54 4.90 34.69 -9.39
N GLU A 55 3.95 35.50 -9.88
CA GLU A 55 3.63 36.82 -9.33
C GLU A 55 2.42 36.81 -8.38
N MET A 56 1.85 35.64 -8.06
CA MET A 56 0.62 35.54 -7.25
C MET A 56 0.81 35.97 -5.78
N PRO A 57 -0.18 36.68 -5.20
CA PRO A 57 -0.20 36.97 -3.77
C PRO A 57 -0.82 35.84 -2.92
N PHE A 58 -1.05 34.65 -3.50
CA PHE A 58 -1.75 33.53 -2.88
C PHE A 58 -1.15 32.18 -3.31
N THR A 59 -1.44 31.11 -2.57
CA THR A 59 -1.01 29.74 -2.90
C THR A 59 -2.20 28.95 -3.42
N PHE A 60 -2.09 28.24 -4.54
CA PHE A 60 -3.15 27.30 -4.92
C PHE A 60 -2.87 25.89 -4.37
N TYR A 61 -3.95 25.16 -4.09
CA TYR A 61 -3.93 23.75 -3.72
C TYR A 61 -4.63 22.97 -4.83
N LEU A 62 -3.86 22.24 -5.63
CA LEU A 62 -4.34 21.62 -6.86
C LEU A 62 -4.78 20.18 -6.59
N LEU A 63 -6.06 19.90 -6.79
CA LEU A 63 -6.67 18.58 -6.70
C LEU A 63 -6.89 18.04 -8.11
N LEU A 64 -6.06 17.08 -8.53
CA LEU A 64 -6.14 16.40 -9.80
C LEU A 64 -6.87 15.06 -9.61
N ASP A 65 -8.11 14.98 -10.11
CA ASP A 65 -8.98 13.84 -9.88
C ASP A 65 -9.01 12.87 -11.08
N GLY A 66 -8.63 11.61 -10.85
CA GLY A 66 -8.85 10.51 -11.79
C GLY A 66 -7.75 10.32 -12.84
N LEU A 67 -6.47 10.20 -12.44
CA LEU A 67 -5.36 9.97 -13.39
C LEU A 67 -5.56 8.71 -14.24
N ASN A 68 -6.10 7.64 -13.66
CA ASN A 68 -6.46 6.40 -14.39
C ASN A 68 -7.56 6.60 -15.44
N GLU A 69 -8.24 7.75 -15.45
CA GLU A 69 -9.30 8.10 -16.41
C GLU A 69 -8.75 8.87 -17.63
N VAL A 70 -7.47 9.25 -17.61
CA VAL A 70 -6.78 9.91 -18.73
C VAL A 70 -6.59 8.91 -19.87
N ARG A 71 -6.93 9.31 -21.11
CA ARG A 71 -6.75 8.44 -22.28
C ARG A 71 -5.29 7.97 -22.41
N PRO A 72 -5.03 6.70 -22.77
CA PRO A 72 -3.68 6.13 -22.79
C PRO A 72 -2.65 6.96 -23.56
N GLN A 73 -3.04 7.50 -24.71
CA GLN A 73 -2.20 8.35 -25.58
C GLN A 73 -1.69 9.64 -24.91
N HIS A 74 -2.34 10.08 -23.82
CA HIS A 74 -2.00 11.30 -23.09
C HIS A 74 -1.43 11.02 -21.69
N ARG A 75 -1.40 9.76 -21.24
CA ARG A 75 -1.08 9.41 -19.85
C ARG A 75 0.37 9.72 -19.48
N GLU A 76 1.33 9.37 -20.35
CA GLU A 76 2.74 9.73 -20.12
C GLU A 76 2.96 11.25 -20.12
N ALA A 77 2.22 11.98 -20.97
CA ALA A 77 2.35 13.42 -21.07
C ALA A 77 1.87 14.12 -19.78
N VAL A 78 0.69 13.75 -19.28
CA VAL A 78 0.14 14.35 -18.06
C VAL A 78 0.98 14.01 -16.83
N VAL A 79 1.49 12.78 -16.70
CA VAL A 79 2.37 12.37 -15.60
C VAL A 79 3.64 13.22 -15.58
N ARG A 80 4.27 13.40 -16.75
CA ARG A 80 5.45 14.26 -16.91
C ARG A 80 5.14 15.72 -16.55
N GLU A 81 3.99 16.25 -16.97
CA GLU A 81 3.58 17.62 -16.64
C GLU A 81 3.33 17.81 -15.15
N ILE A 82 2.66 16.86 -14.49
CA ILE A 82 2.45 16.87 -13.03
C ILE A 82 3.80 16.92 -12.32
N ARG A 83 4.74 16.06 -12.73
CA ARG A 83 6.09 16.04 -12.18
C ARG A 83 6.82 17.37 -12.38
N GLN A 84 6.79 17.92 -13.59
CA GLN A 84 7.43 19.20 -13.90
C GLN A 84 6.84 20.36 -13.10
N MET A 85 5.51 20.45 -13.00
CA MET A 85 4.83 21.48 -12.22
C MET A 85 5.17 21.39 -10.73
N SER A 86 5.17 20.18 -10.16
CA SER A 86 5.50 19.99 -8.74
C SER A 86 6.93 20.47 -8.39
N LEU A 87 7.87 20.32 -9.32
CA LEU A 87 9.26 20.76 -9.15
C LEU A 87 9.43 22.26 -9.41
N ALA A 88 8.72 22.81 -10.40
CA ALA A 88 8.79 24.22 -10.75
C ALA A 88 8.09 25.11 -9.72
N TYR A 89 7.05 24.60 -9.05
CA TYR A 89 6.18 25.35 -8.16
C TYR A 89 6.00 24.68 -6.78
N PRO A 90 7.09 24.52 -6.00
CA PRO A 90 7.04 23.78 -4.73
C PRO A 90 6.16 24.45 -3.65
N SER A 91 5.84 25.74 -3.79
CA SER A 91 4.92 26.46 -2.91
C SER A 91 3.44 26.17 -3.17
N HIS A 92 3.10 25.38 -4.20
CA HIS A 92 1.74 25.08 -4.61
C HIS A 92 1.46 23.58 -4.52
N PRO A 93 0.89 23.09 -3.39
CA PRO A 93 0.67 21.67 -3.18
C PRO A 93 -0.25 21.05 -4.22
N MET A 94 0.04 19.81 -4.60
CA MET A 94 -0.73 19.02 -5.57
C MET A 94 -1.13 17.69 -4.94
N VAL A 95 -2.40 17.30 -5.11
CA VAL A 95 -2.90 15.97 -4.76
C VAL A 95 -3.46 15.34 -6.02
N VAL A 96 -3.01 14.12 -6.31
CA VAL A 96 -3.45 13.35 -7.49
C VAL A 96 -4.17 12.10 -7.02
N THR A 97 -5.41 11.90 -7.49
CA THR A 97 -6.15 10.66 -7.25
C THR A 97 -6.00 9.72 -8.45
N SER A 98 -5.84 8.43 -8.17
CA SER A 98 -5.81 7.38 -9.20
C SER A 98 -6.16 6.04 -8.56
N ARG A 99 -6.44 5.04 -9.40
CA ARG A 99 -6.46 3.63 -8.98
C ARG A 99 -5.02 3.14 -8.80
N ILE A 100 -4.74 2.30 -7.79
CA ILE A 100 -3.38 1.78 -7.54
C ILE A 100 -2.77 1.06 -8.75
N GLN A 101 -3.63 0.49 -9.59
CA GLN A 101 -3.24 -0.33 -10.74
C GLN A 101 -2.75 0.52 -11.92
N ASP A 102 -2.99 1.83 -11.88
CA ASP A 102 -2.61 2.76 -12.93
C ASP A 102 -1.09 2.95 -12.99
N GLU A 103 -0.53 2.82 -14.18
CA GLU A 103 0.92 2.97 -14.40
C GLU A 103 1.40 4.39 -14.13
N GLY A 104 0.58 5.40 -14.44
CA GLY A 104 0.91 6.80 -14.17
C GLY A 104 1.01 7.07 -12.66
N TRP A 105 0.11 6.50 -11.86
CA TRP A 105 0.21 6.55 -10.41
C TRP A 105 1.51 5.91 -9.89
N ARG A 106 1.92 4.77 -10.46
CA ARG A 106 3.18 4.08 -10.08
C ARG A 106 4.42 4.92 -10.41
N GLU A 107 4.41 5.62 -11.55
CA GLU A 107 5.50 6.51 -11.94
C GLU A 107 5.60 7.72 -10.99
N LEU A 108 4.46 8.25 -10.54
CA LEU A 108 4.42 9.37 -9.58
C LEU A 108 4.75 8.95 -8.14
N SER A 109 4.52 7.69 -7.76
CA SER A 109 4.73 7.18 -6.39
C SER A 109 6.05 6.42 -6.19
N GLY A 110 6.84 6.20 -7.25
CA GLY A 110 8.08 5.41 -7.22
C GLY A 110 9.33 6.12 -7.75
N GLY A 111 10.51 5.63 -7.39
CA GLY A 111 11.80 6.09 -7.93
C GLY A 111 12.43 7.26 -7.17
N SER A 112 13.08 8.18 -7.90
CA SER A 112 13.76 9.38 -7.36
C SER A 112 12.82 10.58 -7.12
N PHE A 113 11.52 10.39 -7.35
CA PHE A 113 10.47 11.38 -7.15
C PHE A 113 9.73 10.99 -5.87
N ASP A 114 10.12 11.61 -4.76
CA ASP A 114 9.65 11.28 -3.40
C ASP A 114 8.31 11.96 -3.09
N ALA A 115 7.26 11.60 -3.83
CA ALA A 115 5.92 12.10 -3.57
C ALA A 115 5.28 11.35 -2.40
N GLU A 116 4.75 12.08 -1.42
CA GLU A 116 3.98 11.48 -0.32
C GLU A 116 2.77 10.73 -0.89
N THR A 117 2.67 9.44 -0.56
CA THR A 117 1.65 8.54 -1.11
C THR A 117 0.65 8.15 -0.04
N VAL A 118 -0.64 8.40 -0.31
CA VAL A 118 -1.75 8.03 0.58
C VAL A 118 -2.64 6.99 -0.10
N VAL A 119 -2.85 5.85 0.55
CA VAL A 119 -3.73 4.79 0.04
C VAL A 119 -5.05 4.80 0.82
N ILE A 120 -6.17 4.92 0.10
CA ILE A 120 -7.51 4.89 0.70
C ILE A 120 -7.88 3.45 1.06
N GLN A 121 -8.22 3.23 2.33
CA GLN A 121 -8.49 1.91 2.86
C GLN A 121 -9.93 1.46 2.80
N ALA A 122 -10.10 0.15 2.68
CA ALA A 122 -11.39 -0.50 2.87
C ALA A 122 -11.95 -0.11 4.24
N ILE A 123 -13.24 0.24 4.27
CA ILE A 123 -13.89 0.61 5.52
C ILE A 123 -14.03 -0.64 6.40
N THR A 124 -13.86 -0.44 7.70
CA THR A 124 -14.02 -1.49 8.71
C THR A 124 -15.49 -1.90 8.84
N GLU A 125 -15.75 -3.07 9.41
CA GLU A 125 -17.12 -3.52 9.71
C GLU A 125 -17.87 -2.50 10.57
N THR A 126 -17.21 -1.92 11.57
CA THR A 126 -17.79 -0.89 12.44
C THR A 126 -18.19 0.34 11.63
N GLN A 127 -17.33 0.81 10.73
CA GLN A 127 -17.63 1.95 9.84
C GLN A 127 -18.79 1.63 8.89
N ALA A 128 -18.84 0.42 8.32
CA ALA A 128 -19.92 -0.03 7.47
C ALA A 128 -21.26 -0.09 8.22
N GLN A 129 -21.29 -0.65 9.43
CA GLN A 129 -22.47 -0.67 10.29
C GLN A 129 -22.92 0.75 10.67
N THR A 130 -21.96 1.64 10.93
CA THR A 130 -22.23 3.06 11.23
C THR A 130 -22.91 3.75 10.04
N TYR A 131 -22.39 3.53 8.83
CA TYR A 131 -23.01 4.05 7.61
C TYR A 131 -24.46 3.55 7.46
N LEU A 132 -24.70 2.26 7.68
CA LEU A 132 -26.04 1.68 7.58
C LEU A 132 -27.01 2.26 8.62
N ALA A 133 -26.57 2.38 9.87
CA ALA A 133 -27.37 2.96 10.95
C ALA A 133 -27.70 4.45 10.72
N ALA A 134 -26.88 5.16 9.95
CA ALA A 134 -27.16 6.55 9.57
C ALA A 134 -28.17 6.70 8.41
N HIS A 135 -28.44 5.63 7.64
CA HIS A 135 -29.28 5.68 6.44
C HIS A 135 -30.51 4.77 6.47
N LEU A 136 -30.64 3.93 7.51
CA LEU A 136 -31.75 3.01 7.73
C LEU A 136 -32.21 3.12 9.20
N GLU A 137 -33.41 2.65 9.50
CA GLU A 137 -33.83 2.45 10.89
C GLU A 137 -32.86 1.49 11.59
N VAL A 138 -32.53 1.76 12.86
CA VAL A 138 -31.49 1.02 13.61
C VAL A 138 -31.72 -0.49 13.60
N SER A 139 -32.98 -0.92 13.71
CA SER A 139 -33.35 -2.33 13.65
C SER A 139 -33.19 -2.96 12.25
N GLU A 140 -33.46 -2.19 11.19
CA GLU A 140 -33.27 -2.62 9.80
C GLU A 140 -31.79 -2.69 9.43
N ALA A 141 -30.98 -1.71 9.87
CA ALA A 141 -29.54 -1.73 9.67
C ALA A 141 -28.89 -2.97 10.30
N ALA A 142 -29.30 -3.30 11.54
CA ALA A 142 -28.85 -4.50 12.23
C ALA A 142 -29.31 -5.79 11.52
N ASP A 143 -30.56 -5.85 11.03
CA ASP A 143 -31.05 -7.02 10.29
C ASP A 143 -30.32 -7.21 8.95
N LEU A 144 -30.11 -6.12 8.20
CA LEU A 144 -29.35 -6.15 6.95
C LEU A 144 -27.95 -6.72 7.20
N TRP A 145 -27.19 -6.15 8.15
CA TRP A 145 -25.82 -6.57 8.42
C TRP A 145 -25.74 -8.04 8.85
N ARG A 146 -26.68 -8.47 9.70
CA ARG A 146 -26.76 -9.86 10.18
C ARG A 146 -27.01 -10.85 9.05
N ARG A 147 -27.75 -10.47 8.01
CA ARG A 147 -28.08 -11.33 6.87
C ARG A 147 -27.01 -11.37 5.78
N LEU A 148 -26.06 -10.43 5.76
CA LEU A 148 -24.91 -10.52 4.87
C LEU A 148 -24.09 -11.76 5.24
N ASP A 149 -23.79 -12.60 4.25
CA ASP A 149 -22.78 -13.64 4.41
C ASP A 149 -21.36 -13.03 4.34
N ASP A 150 -20.33 -13.82 4.62
CA ASP A 150 -18.95 -13.33 4.67
C ASP A 150 -18.45 -12.79 3.32
N ARG A 151 -19.06 -13.21 2.22
CA ARG A 151 -18.77 -12.68 0.87
C ARG A 151 -19.33 -11.28 0.73
N MET A 152 -20.61 -11.10 1.06
CA MET A 152 -21.28 -9.80 0.96
C MET A 152 -20.76 -8.79 1.99
N ARG A 153 -20.32 -9.23 3.18
CA ARG A 153 -19.59 -8.38 4.13
C ARG A 153 -18.24 -7.93 3.58
N GLY A 154 -17.54 -8.80 2.86
CA GLY A 154 -16.33 -8.44 2.11
C GLY A 154 -16.60 -7.33 1.09
N LEU A 155 -17.66 -7.45 0.28
CA LEU A 155 -18.04 -6.39 -0.66
C LEU A 155 -18.43 -5.09 0.06
N ALA A 156 -19.08 -5.18 1.22
CA ALA A 156 -19.48 -4.04 2.03
C ALA A 156 -18.30 -3.22 2.59
N SER A 157 -17.05 -3.68 2.48
CA SER A 157 -15.88 -2.89 2.85
C SER A 157 -15.51 -1.81 1.82
N THR A 158 -16.22 -1.74 0.69
CA THR A 158 -16.12 -0.65 -0.29
C THR A 158 -17.36 0.24 -0.19
N PRO A 159 -17.22 1.57 0.04
CA PRO A 159 -18.38 2.46 0.23
C PRO A 159 -19.43 2.40 -0.88
N LEU A 160 -19.01 2.32 -2.15
CA LEU A 160 -19.93 2.20 -3.29
C LEU A 160 -20.74 0.90 -3.24
N LEU A 161 -20.10 -0.23 -2.93
CA LEU A 161 -20.76 -1.53 -2.87
C LEU A 161 -21.67 -1.64 -1.64
N LEU A 162 -21.26 -1.08 -0.50
CA LEU A 162 -22.13 -0.95 0.67
C LEU A 162 -23.39 -0.14 0.36
N TRP A 163 -23.24 0.97 -0.37
CA TRP A 163 -24.38 1.74 -0.86
C TRP A 163 -25.28 0.90 -1.78
N LEU A 164 -24.72 0.16 -2.76
CA LEU A 164 -25.50 -0.73 -3.63
C LEU A 164 -26.24 -1.83 -2.85
N ILE A 165 -25.60 -2.43 -1.84
CA ILE A 165 -26.21 -3.43 -0.96
C ILE A 165 -27.42 -2.83 -0.24
N LYS A 166 -27.26 -1.63 0.34
CA LYS A 166 -28.34 -0.90 1.00
C LYS A 166 -29.49 -0.59 0.01
N GLU A 167 -29.17 -0.12 -1.19
CA GLU A 167 -30.20 0.16 -2.21
C GLU A 167 -30.93 -1.12 -2.67
N ALA A 168 -30.24 -2.25 -2.76
CA ALA A 168 -30.84 -3.54 -3.09
C ALA A 168 -31.76 -4.07 -1.97
N TRP A 169 -31.37 -3.85 -0.71
CA TRP A 169 -32.18 -4.20 0.47
C TRP A 169 -33.53 -3.46 0.48
N LEU A 170 -33.48 -2.13 0.32
CA LEU A 170 -34.67 -1.27 0.31
C LEU A 170 -35.63 -1.66 -0.82
N GLU A 171 -35.10 -2.01 -1.99
CA GLU A 171 -35.90 -2.35 -3.16
C GLU A 171 -36.60 -3.69 -3.03
N THR A 172 -35.88 -4.72 -2.59
CA THR A 172 -36.39 -6.10 -2.56
C THR A 172 -37.16 -6.44 -1.29
N ARG A 173 -37.27 -5.48 -0.35
CA ARG A 173 -37.82 -5.66 1.00
C ARG A 173 -37.15 -6.83 1.73
N GLY A 174 -35.82 -6.86 1.70
CA GLY A 174 -35.02 -7.78 2.51
C GLY A 174 -34.36 -8.96 1.80
N ARG A 175 -34.30 -8.98 0.45
CA ARG A 175 -33.53 -9.98 -0.31
C ARG A 175 -32.21 -9.40 -0.81
N ILE A 176 -31.10 -9.95 -0.34
CA ILE A 176 -29.77 -9.45 -0.69
C ILE A 176 -29.23 -10.29 -1.86
N PRO A 177 -28.71 -9.66 -2.93
CA PRO A 177 -27.99 -10.36 -3.99
C PRO A 177 -26.80 -11.15 -3.46
N GLY A 178 -26.42 -12.24 -4.14
CA GLY A 178 -25.36 -13.13 -3.64
C GLY A 178 -23.96 -12.77 -4.12
N ASN A 179 -23.83 -11.80 -5.03
CA ASN A 179 -22.56 -11.46 -5.66
C ASN A 179 -22.57 -10.04 -6.27
N ARG A 180 -21.39 -9.57 -6.69
CA ARG A 180 -21.18 -8.22 -7.21
C ARG A 180 -21.95 -7.96 -8.51
N GLY A 181 -21.92 -8.89 -9.47
CA GLY A 181 -22.63 -8.73 -10.74
C GLY A 181 -24.15 -8.60 -10.57
N GLU A 182 -24.74 -9.33 -9.62
CA GLU A 182 -26.17 -9.22 -9.29
C GLU A 182 -26.54 -7.89 -8.61
N LEU A 183 -25.65 -7.31 -7.79
CA LEU A 183 -25.88 -5.98 -7.20
C LEU A 183 -26.06 -4.92 -8.30
N TYR A 184 -25.15 -4.90 -9.27
CA TYR A 184 -25.25 -3.97 -10.41
C TYR A 184 -26.46 -4.27 -11.30
N ALA A 185 -26.76 -5.54 -11.57
CA ALA A 185 -27.93 -5.93 -12.36
C ALA A 185 -29.24 -5.46 -11.71
N ASN A 186 -29.35 -5.55 -10.38
CA ASN A 186 -30.50 -5.05 -9.63
C ASN A 186 -30.60 -3.53 -9.68
N PHE A 187 -29.48 -2.83 -9.48
CA PHE A 187 -29.42 -1.38 -9.57
C PHE A 187 -29.89 -0.86 -10.94
N ILE A 188 -29.36 -1.43 -12.03
CA ILE A 188 -29.73 -1.05 -13.39
C ILE A 188 -31.21 -1.39 -13.67
N THR A 189 -31.67 -2.56 -13.24
CA THR A 189 -33.09 -2.95 -13.39
C THR A 189 -34.01 -1.95 -12.71
N ARG A 190 -33.65 -1.46 -11.52
CA ARG A 190 -34.40 -0.44 -10.79
C ARG A 190 -34.41 0.90 -11.52
N MET A 191 -33.25 1.36 -12.01
CA MET A 191 -33.15 2.60 -12.77
C MET A 191 -34.02 2.57 -14.03
N LEU A 192 -34.02 1.46 -14.78
CA LEU A 192 -34.87 1.28 -15.95
C LEU A 192 -36.36 1.22 -15.61
N ARG A 193 -36.76 0.57 -14.50
CA ARG A 193 -38.16 0.49 -14.08
C ARG A 193 -38.73 1.86 -13.68
N ARG A 194 -37.93 2.67 -12.97
CA ARG A 194 -38.33 4.02 -12.51
C ARG A 194 -38.82 4.90 -13.67
N ASP A 195 -38.23 4.76 -14.85
CA ASP A 195 -38.65 5.50 -16.04
C ASP A 195 -40.02 5.08 -16.56
N ASP A 196 -40.25 3.77 -16.60
CA ASP A 196 -41.51 3.18 -17.06
C ASP A 196 -42.64 3.64 -16.10
N ASP A 197 -42.40 3.59 -14.79
CA ASP A 197 -43.34 4.01 -13.74
C ASP A 197 -43.65 5.53 -13.80
N ARG A 198 -42.63 6.36 -14.07
CA ARG A 198 -42.78 7.82 -14.19
C ARG A 198 -43.28 8.27 -15.58
N LYS A 199 -43.52 7.33 -16.50
CA LYS A 199 -43.93 7.58 -17.90
C LYS A 199 -43.00 8.55 -18.64
N LEU A 200 -41.72 8.58 -18.26
CA LEU A 200 -40.73 9.52 -18.77
C LEU A 200 -40.31 9.22 -20.22
N ASN A 201 -40.48 7.96 -20.67
CA ASN A 201 -40.06 7.52 -21.99
C ASN A 201 -41.09 6.58 -22.62
N ARG A 202 -42.01 7.11 -23.44
CA ARG A 202 -43.06 6.30 -24.11
C ARG A 202 -42.67 5.81 -25.51
N SER A 203 -41.59 6.32 -26.10
CA SER A 203 -41.22 6.07 -27.50
C SER A 203 -40.12 5.01 -27.71
N VAL A 204 -39.32 4.69 -26.67
CA VAL A 204 -38.15 3.80 -26.79
C VAL A 204 -38.30 2.58 -25.87
N SER A 205 -38.31 1.38 -26.47
CA SER A 205 -38.42 0.13 -25.71
C SER A 205 -37.22 -0.09 -24.77
N LYS A 206 -37.46 -0.84 -23.68
CA LYS A 206 -36.40 -1.23 -22.73
C LYS A 206 -35.24 -1.96 -23.41
N ASP A 207 -35.54 -2.87 -24.34
CA ASP A 207 -34.52 -3.65 -25.06
C ASP A 207 -33.66 -2.76 -25.97
N LYS A 208 -34.27 -1.77 -26.64
CA LYS A 208 -33.53 -0.79 -27.45
C LYS A 208 -32.58 0.04 -26.57
N ARG A 209 -33.04 0.50 -25.41
CA ARG A 209 -32.21 1.23 -24.42
C ARG A 209 -31.03 0.37 -23.93
N LEU A 210 -31.29 -0.88 -23.53
CA LEU A 210 -30.26 -1.79 -23.05
C LEU A 210 -29.18 -2.07 -24.11
N ARG A 211 -29.59 -2.37 -25.35
CA ARG A 211 -28.64 -2.61 -26.44
C ARG A 211 -27.79 -1.38 -26.76
N ALA A 212 -28.38 -0.18 -26.71
CA ALA A 212 -27.66 1.06 -26.93
C ALA A 212 -26.61 1.31 -25.83
N LEU A 213 -26.96 1.08 -24.55
CA LEU A 213 -26.01 1.19 -23.43
C LEU A 213 -24.89 0.15 -23.51
N GLU A 214 -25.21 -1.11 -23.85
CA GLU A 214 -24.23 -2.19 -24.03
C GLU A 214 -23.25 -1.87 -25.18
N ALA A 215 -23.77 -1.41 -26.33
CA ALA A 215 -22.94 -1.03 -27.47
C ALA A 215 -22.05 0.18 -27.17
N LEU A 216 -22.61 1.21 -26.53
CA LEU A 216 -21.85 2.40 -26.13
C LEU A 216 -20.77 2.06 -25.12
N ALA A 217 -21.11 1.33 -24.05
CA ALA A 217 -20.16 0.93 -23.02
C ALA A 217 -19.00 0.12 -23.60
N LEU A 218 -19.29 -0.87 -24.44
CA LEU A 218 -18.26 -1.69 -25.07
C LEU A 218 -17.35 -0.88 -25.99
N SER A 219 -17.92 0.06 -26.76
CA SER A 219 -17.14 0.89 -27.68
C SER A 219 -16.23 1.86 -26.92
N MET A 220 -16.76 2.55 -25.90
CA MET A 220 -15.96 3.39 -24.99
C MET A 220 -14.89 2.60 -24.27
N HIS A 221 -15.20 1.38 -23.82
CA HIS A 221 -14.27 0.56 -23.05
C HIS A 221 -13.13 0.00 -23.92
N ARG A 222 -13.37 -0.25 -25.22
CA ARG A 222 -12.32 -0.62 -26.20
C ARG A 222 -11.36 0.52 -26.49
N ASP A 223 -11.85 1.76 -26.42
CA ASP A 223 -11.04 2.97 -26.61
C ASP A 223 -10.42 3.45 -25.28
N GLU A 224 -10.54 2.66 -24.20
CA GLU A 224 -10.05 2.98 -22.86
C GLU A 224 -10.52 4.36 -22.37
N ALA A 225 -11.78 4.70 -22.67
CA ALA A 225 -12.39 6.00 -22.38
C ALA A 225 -13.53 5.87 -21.35
N VAL A 226 -13.61 6.82 -20.42
CA VAL A 226 -14.72 6.96 -19.45
C VAL A 226 -15.77 7.98 -19.86
N SER A 227 -15.46 8.81 -20.85
CA SER A 227 -16.32 9.85 -21.40
C SER A 227 -16.04 10.06 -22.88
N TRP A 228 -17.06 10.46 -23.62
CA TRP A 228 -16.99 10.76 -25.05
C TRP A 228 -17.74 12.04 -25.37
N THR A 229 -17.37 12.71 -26.46
CA THR A 229 -18.18 13.81 -26.98
C THR A 229 -19.54 13.29 -27.47
N ARG A 230 -20.55 14.17 -27.46
CA ARG A 230 -21.88 13.84 -27.99
C ARG A 230 -21.81 13.30 -29.43
N GLN A 231 -20.90 13.85 -30.23
CA GLN A 231 -20.66 13.41 -31.61
C GLN A 231 -20.15 11.97 -31.67
N GLN A 232 -19.18 11.60 -30.82
CA GLN A 232 -18.70 10.22 -30.70
C GLN A 232 -19.82 9.27 -30.24
N VAL A 233 -20.64 9.68 -29.27
CA VAL A 233 -21.79 8.89 -28.82
C VAL A 233 -22.80 8.68 -29.94
N GLN A 234 -23.07 9.71 -30.76
CA GLN A 234 -24.00 9.63 -31.89
C GLN A 234 -23.53 8.69 -33.02
N VAL A 235 -22.24 8.36 -33.10
CA VAL A 235 -21.74 7.31 -34.01
C VAL A 235 -22.28 5.93 -33.61
N VAL A 236 -22.44 5.67 -32.30
CA VAL A 236 -22.94 4.40 -31.78
C VAL A 236 -24.45 4.41 -31.57
N ILE A 237 -24.99 5.53 -31.07
CA ILE A 237 -26.41 5.75 -30.84
C ILE A 237 -26.90 6.82 -31.82
N SER A 238 -27.17 6.41 -33.06
CA SER A 238 -27.56 7.33 -34.13
C SER A 238 -28.96 7.93 -33.97
N ASP A 239 -29.77 7.39 -33.06
CA ASP A 239 -31.16 7.80 -32.82
C ASP A 239 -31.24 8.76 -31.63
N GLU A 240 -31.39 10.06 -31.91
CA GLU A 240 -31.47 11.11 -30.88
C GLU A 240 -32.54 10.83 -29.81
N PRO A 241 -33.76 10.36 -30.14
CA PRO A 241 -34.74 9.97 -29.11
C PRO A 241 -34.24 8.88 -28.15
N THR A 242 -33.40 7.95 -28.60
CA THR A 242 -32.79 6.94 -27.72
C THR A 242 -31.74 7.58 -26.82
N LEU A 243 -30.90 8.47 -27.35
CA LEU A 243 -29.89 9.17 -26.53
C LEU A 243 -30.54 10.00 -25.42
N GLU A 244 -31.54 10.81 -25.77
CA GLU A 244 -32.31 11.60 -24.82
C GLU A 244 -33.00 10.72 -23.76
N ALA A 245 -33.59 9.60 -24.19
CA ALA A 245 -34.19 8.65 -23.26
C ALA A 245 -33.19 8.11 -22.22
N LEU A 246 -31.93 7.89 -22.62
CA LEU A 246 -30.87 7.39 -21.73
C LEU A 246 -30.32 8.47 -20.78
N LEU A 247 -30.22 9.72 -21.24
CA LEU A 247 -29.84 10.87 -20.41
C LEU A 247 -30.90 11.14 -19.34
N ILE A 248 -32.19 11.07 -19.69
CA ILE A 248 -33.31 11.26 -18.76
C ILE A 248 -33.34 10.20 -17.65
N ASN A 249 -32.98 8.94 -17.96
CA ASN A 249 -32.96 7.85 -16.96
C ASN A 249 -31.95 8.13 -15.83
N GLY A 250 -30.85 8.80 -16.16
CA GLY A 250 -29.71 9.06 -15.27
C GLY A 250 -28.64 7.97 -15.28
N LEU A 251 -28.68 7.04 -16.25
CA LEU A 251 -27.59 6.09 -16.51
C LEU A 251 -26.49 6.69 -17.39
N LEU A 252 -26.82 7.71 -18.17
CA LEU A 252 -25.88 8.62 -18.82
C LEU A 252 -26.05 10.03 -18.24
N GLN A 253 -24.97 10.80 -18.23
CA GLN A 253 -24.97 12.21 -17.80
C GLN A 253 -24.06 13.03 -18.70
N GLY A 254 -24.45 14.30 -18.92
CA GLY A 254 -23.67 15.31 -19.65
C GLY A 254 -24.37 15.80 -20.92
N GLU A 255 -24.02 17.00 -21.37
CA GLU A 255 -24.57 17.62 -22.57
C GLU A 255 -23.64 17.41 -23.78
N ASP A 256 -22.46 18.03 -23.74
CA ASP A 256 -21.43 17.91 -24.79
C ASP A 256 -20.48 16.74 -24.59
N ILE A 257 -20.18 16.42 -23.32
CA ILE A 257 -19.36 15.26 -22.92
C ILE A 257 -20.26 14.32 -22.14
N ILE A 258 -20.50 13.14 -22.70
CA ILE A 258 -21.41 12.13 -22.16
C ILE A 258 -20.60 11.03 -21.48
N ARG A 259 -21.07 10.60 -20.31
CA ARG A 259 -20.47 9.52 -19.51
C ARG A 259 -21.53 8.68 -18.80
N PHE A 260 -21.12 7.50 -18.34
CA PHE A 260 -21.97 6.67 -17.49
C PHE A 260 -22.08 7.22 -16.07
N ALA A 261 -23.24 7.04 -15.46
CA ALA A 261 -23.58 7.52 -14.13
C ALA A 261 -24.26 6.43 -13.28
N PRO A 262 -24.14 6.49 -11.94
CA PRO A 262 -23.42 7.50 -11.15
C PRO A 262 -21.89 7.29 -11.12
N HIS A 263 -21.38 6.14 -11.58
CA HIS A 263 -19.97 5.77 -11.49
C HIS A 263 -19.50 5.00 -12.73
N GLN A 264 -18.19 5.02 -13.01
CA GLN A 264 -17.53 4.23 -14.06
C GLN A 264 -17.87 2.73 -14.02
N THR A 265 -18.21 2.19 -12.84
CA THR A 265 -18.53 0.76 -12.68
C THR A 265 -19.84 0.36 -13.33
N VAL A 266 -20.71 1.34 -13.65
CA VAL A 266 -21.89 1.13 -14.49
C VAL A 266 -21.50 0.93 -15.95
N GLN A 267 -20.50 1.66 -16.46
CA GLN A 267 -19.93 1.40 -17.79
C GLN A 267 -19.31 0.01 -17.84
N GLU A 268 -18.47 -0.34 -16.86
CA GLU A 268 -17.82 -1.65 -16.75
C GLU A 268 -18.87 -2.79 -16.69
N HIS A 269 -20.03 -2.55 -16.06
CA HIS A 269 -21.17 -3.48 -16.07
C HIS A 269 -21.77 -3.67 -17.47
N PHE A 270 -22.08 -2.58 -18.17
CA PHE A 270 -22.66 -2.67 -19.51
C PHE A 270 -21.68 -3.28 -20.52
N ALA A 271 -20.37 -3.00 -20.38
CA ALA A 271 -19.33 -3.70 -21.14
C ALA A 271 -19.34 -5.21 -20.84
N ALA A 272 -19.46 -5.61 -19.57
CA ALA A 272 -19.55 -7.01 -19.16
C ALA A 272 -20.78 -7.71 -19.77
N ARG A 273 -21.93 -7.04 -19.76
CA ARG A 273 -23.16 -7.51 -20.41
C ARG A 273 -22.99 -7.68 -21.92
N ALA A 274 -22.37 -6.70 -22.59
CA ALA A 274 -22.15 -6.71 -24.03
C ALA A 274 -21.25 -7.87 -24.48
N ILE A 275 -20.23 -8.22 -23.69
CA ILE A 275 -19.29 -9.30 -24.02
C ILE A 275 -19.75 -10.69 -23.55
N LYS A 276 -20.75 -10.78 -22.67
CA LYS A 276 -21.16 -12.03 -22.00
C LYS A 276 -21.36 -13.18 -22.97
N ALA A 277 -22.19 -12.99 -24.00
CA ALA A 277 -22.49 -14.04 -24.96
C ALA A 277 -21.25 -14.48 -25.75
N THR A 278 -20.39 -13.52 -26.13
CA THR A 278 -19.14 -13.79 -26.85
C THR A 278 -18.15 -14.56 -25.99
N VAL A 279 -18.00 -14.18 -24.72
CA VAL A 279 -17.13 -14.89 -23.76
C VAL A 279 -17.66 -16.29 -23.49
N GLU A 280 -18.97 -16.44 -23.20
CA GLU A 280 -19.59 -17.76 -22.97
C GLU A 280 -19.40 -18.68 -24.19
N GLN A 281 -19.56 -18.17 -25.41
CA GLN A 281 -19.26 -18.95 -26.62
C GLN A 281 -17.78 -19.32 -26.75
N THR A 282 -16.87 -18.45 -26.29
CA THR A 282 -15.41 -18.66 -26.41
C THR A 282 -14.91 -19.68 -25.40
N ILE A 283 -15.37 -19.62 -24.14
CA ILE A 283 -14.94 -20.56 -23.10
C ILE A 283 -15.39 -22.00 -23.36
N HIS A 284 -16.45 -22.19 -24.16
CA HIS A 284 -16.93 -23.51 -24.58
C HIS A 284 -16.33 -24.00 -25.92
N LYS A 285 -15.56 -23.18 -26.64
CA LYS A 285 -14.90 -23.62 -27.88
C LYS A 285 -13.65 -24.44 -27.54
N PRO A 286 -13.51 -25.66 -28.08
CA PRO A 286 -12.24 -26.37 -27.98
C PRO A 286 -11.14 -25.60 -28.74
N PRO A 287 -9.87 -25.66 -28.29
CA PRO A 287 -8.78 -25.04 -29.04
C PRO A 287 -8.69 -25.65 -30.45
N PRO A 288 -8.48 -24.85 -31.52
CA PRO A 288 -8.38 -25.38 -32.88
C PRO A 288 -7.25 -26.40 -33.02
N SER A 289 -7.54 -27.55 -33.62
CA SER A 289 -6.62 -28.70 -33.74
C SER A 289 -5.31 -28.43 -34.49
N TRP A 290 -5.22 -27.34 -35.26
CA TRP A 290 -4.05 -26.98 -36.08
C TRP A 290 -3.09 -25.99 -35.38
N LEU A 291 -3.48 -25.39 -34.25
CA LEU A 291 -2.66 -24.40 -33.52
C LEU A 291 -1.64 -25.02 -32.54
N GLN A 292 -1.55 -26.36 -32.46
CA GLN A 292 -0.46 -27.03 -31.73
C GLN A 292 0.92 -26.87 -32.39
N ARG A 293 1.04 -26.19 -33.56
CA ARG A 293 2.30 -26.16 -34.32
C ARG A 293 2.84 -24.82 -34.85
N LEU A 294 2.16 -23.68 -34.73
CA LEU A 294 2.72 -22.43 -35.27
C LEU A 294 2.47 -21.20 -34.38
N PHE A 295 3.57 -20.54 -34.05
CA PHE A 295 3.66 -19.23 -33.38
C PHE A 295 3.07 -18.13 -34.27
N VAL A 296 1.76 -17.92 -34.21
CA VAL A 296 1.11 -16.63 -34.51
C VAL A 296 -0.12 -16.55 -33.61
N LYS A 297 -0.11 -15.70 -32.57
CA LYS A 297 -1.33 -15.35 -31.83
C LYS A 297 -2.25 -14.61 -32.82
N PRO A 298 -3.47 -15.10 -33.12
CA PRO A 298 -4.45 -14.29 -33.85
C PRO A 298 -4.75 -13.03 -33.04
N GLU A 299 -5.31 -11.98 -33.68
CA GLU A 299 -5.88 -10.84 -32.96
C GLU A 299 -6.69 -11.34 -31.76
N GLY A 300 -6.32 -10.89 -30.56
CA GLY A 300 -6.75 -11.49 -29.30
C GLY A 300 -8.27 -11.60 -29.19
N THR A 301 -8.74 -12.75 -28.74
CA THR A 301 -10.13 -12.91 -28.33
C THR A 301 -10.47 -11.93 -27.22
N ILE A 302 -11.76 -11.63 -27.02
CA ILE A 302 -12.18 -10.78 -25.90
C ILE A 302 -11.74 -11.33 -24.54
N LEU A 303 -11.50 -12.65 -24.45
CA LEU A 303 -10.99 -13.31 -23.25
C LEU A 303 -9.53 -12.92 -22.95
N ASP A 304 -8.70 -12.68 -23.98
CA ASP A 304 -7.30 -12.26 -23.82
C ASP A 304 -7.18 -10.90 -23.11
N ARG A 305 -8.23 -10.07 -23.16
CA ARG A 305 -8.33 -8.81 -22.40
C ARG A 305 -8.29 -9.01 -20.88
N ALA A 306 -8.47 -10.22 -20.37
CA ALA A 306 -8.29 -10.54 -18.95
C ALA A 306 -6.85 -10.29 -18.43
N ALA A 307 -5.88 -10.13 -19.34
CA ALA A 307 -4.52 -9.72 -18.99
C ALA A 307 -4.41 -8.21 -18.67
N GLU A 308 -5.38 -7.40 -19.11
CA GLU A 308 -5.34 -5.94 -19.01
C GLU A 308 -6.08 -5.46 -17.76
N ALA A 309 -5.42 -4.63 -16.94
CA ALA A 309 -5.99 -4.10 -15.70
C ALA A 309 -7.30 -3.33 -15.92
N TRP A 310 -7.42 -2.63 -17.06
CA TRP A 310 -8.63 -1.89 -17.46
C TRP A 310 -9.89 -2.76 -17.52
N TRP A 311 -9.74 -4.04 -17.88
CA TRP A 311 -10.85 -4.98 -18.03
C TRP A 311 -11.16 -5.79 -16.75
N ALA A 312 -10.37 -5.64 -15.69
CA ALA A 312 -10.48 -6.47 -14.49
C ALA A 312 -11.90 -6.40 -13.87
N GLU A 313 -12.44 -5.19 -13.69
CA GLU A 313 -13.79 -4.99 -13.15
C GLU A 313 -14.86 -5.61 -14.04
N THR A 314 -14.71 -5.50 -15.36
CA THR A 314 -15.62 -6.09 -16.34
C THR A 314 -15.67 -7.61 -16.22
N PHE A 315 -14.53 -8.28 -16.02
CA PHE A 315 -14.50 -9.74 -15.81
C PHE A 315 -15.08 -10.15 -14.45
N ILE A 316 -14.83 -9.38 -13.38
CA ILE A 316 -15.41 -9.64 -12.06
C ILE A 316 -16.94 -9.57 -12.12
N GLN A 317 -17.48 -8.51 -12.74
CA GLN A 317 -18.93 -8.37 -12.90
C GLN A 317 -19.51 -9.43 -13.84
N LEU A 318 -18.80 -9.79 -14.91
CA LEU A 318 -19.16 -10.89 -15.81
C LEU A 318 -19.27 -12.22 -15.05
N ALA A 319 -18.35 -12.51 -14.13
CA ALA A 319 -18.39 -13.71 -13.29
C ALA A 319 -19.63 -13.77 -12.37
N GLY A 320 -20.23 -12.62 -12.03
CA GLY A 320 -21.52 -12.56 -11.34
C GLY A 320 -22.74 -12.85 -12.22
N MET A 321 -22.60 -12.72 -13.54
CA MET A 321 -23.71 -12.86 -14.51
C MET A 321 -23.64 -14.12 -15.36
N THR A 322 -22.48 -14.75 -15.48
CA THR A 322 -22.25 -15.94 -16.32
C THR A 322 -23.13 -17.13 -15.92
N SER A 323 -23.51 -17.93 -16.91
CA SER A 323 -24.19 -19.20 -16.69
C SER A 323 -23.23 -20.34 -16.30
N ASP A 324 -21.94 -20.20 -16.62
CA ASP A 324 -20.89 -21.16 -16.27
C ASP A 324 -19.70 -20.45 -15.60
N PRO A 325 -19.76 -20.23 -14.27
CA PRO A 325 -18.70 -19.55 -13.53
C PRO A 325 -17.44 -20.41 -13.40
N ASN A 326 -17.55 -21.74 -13.41
CA ASN A 326 -16.40 -22.63 -13.25
C ASN A 326 -15.48 -22.53 -14.46
N THR A 327 -16.03 -22.72 -15.67
CA THR A 327 -15.23 -22.67 -16.90
C THR A 327 -14.68 -21.27 -17.14
N LEU A 328 -15.46 -20.22 -16.86
CA LEU A 328 -14.97 -18.84 -16.94
C LEU A 328 -13.76 -18.63 -16.02
N ALA A 329 -13.89 -18.99 -14.74
CA ALA A 329 -12.82 -18.78 -13.77
C ALA A 329 -11.56 -19.58 -14.12
N GLN A 330 -11.69 -20.83 -14.56
CA GLN A 330 -10.55 -21.63 -15.02
C GLN A 330 -9.87 -21.03 -16.25
N LYS A 331 -10.64 -20.53 -17.22
CA LYS A 331 -10.12 -19.89 -18.44
C LYS A 331 -9.44 -18.56 -18.15
N VAL A 332 -10.04 -17.74 -17.28
CA VAL A 332 -9.38 -16.53 -16.78
C VAL A 332 -8.10 -16.91 -16.03
N ALA A 333 -8.06 -18.02 -15.28
CA ALA A 333 -6.86 -18.48 -14.57
C ALA A 333 -5.75 -19.01 -15.49
N GLU A 334 -6.02 -19.25 -16.78
CA GLU A 334 -4.97 -19.52 -17.78
C GLU A 334 -4.25 -18.24 -18.22
N ILE A 335 -4.89 -17.07 -18.07
CA ILE A 335 -4.37 -15.76 -18.49
C ILE A 335 -3.91 -14.94 -17.28
N ASN A 336 -4.73 -14.87 -16.24
CA ASN A 336 -4.54 -14.09 -15.02
C ASN A 336 -5.16 -14.82 -13.79
N PRO A 337 -4.38 -15.66 -13.08
CA PRO A 337 -4.84 -16.39 -11.90
C PRO A 337 -5.42 -15.51 -10.80
N TRP A 338 -4.89 -14.30 -10.60
CA TRP A 338 -5.40 -13.37 -9.60
C TRP A 338 -6.80 -12.87 -9.96
N LEU A 339 -7.01 -12.41 -11.19
CA LEU A 339 -8.34 -12.01 -11.66
C LEU A 339 -9.34 -13.17 -11.55
N ALA A 340 -8.90 -14.40 -11.83
CA ALA A 340 -9.75 -15.58 -11.66
C ALA A 340 -10.13 -15.83 -10.20
N TRP A 341 -9.20 -15.67 -9.27
CA TRP A 341 -9.49 -15.76 -7.83
C TRP A 341 -10.58 -14.76 -7.44
N TRP A 342 -10.53 -13.54 -7.94
CA TRP A 342 -11.57 -12.53 -7.70
C TRP A 342 -12.91 -12.88 -8.34
N CYS A 343 -12.89 -13.40 -9.57
CA CYS A 343 -14.09 -13.91 -10.22
C CYS A 343 -14.77 -15.00 -9.36
N VAL A 344 -13.99 -15.85 -8.68
CA VAL A 344 -14.49 -16.85 -7.73
C VAL A 344 -15.06 -16.23 -6.46
N GLN A 345 -14.36 -15.24 -5.89
CA GLN A 345 -14.73 -14.63 -4.61
C GLN A 345 -15.92 -13.68 -4.72
N GLU A 346 -15.99 -12.86 -5.77
CA GLU A 346 -17.00 -11.80 -5.92
C GLU A 346 -18.08 -12.10 -6.98
N GLY A 347 -17.84 -13.09 -7.84
CA GLY A 347 -18.81 -13.57 -8.84
C GLY A 347 -19.75 -14.63 -8.27
N ARG A 348 -20.33 -15.44 -9.17
CA ARG A 348 -21.14 -16.60 -8.76
C ARG A 348 -20.27 -17.66 -8.10
N ARG A 349 -20.86 -18.46 -7.22
CA ARG A 349 -20.15 -19.57 -6.55
C ARG A 349 -19.70 -20.59 -7.60
N VAL A 350 -18.43 -20.97 -7.50
CA VAL A 350 -17.82 -22.08 -8.24
C VAL A 350 -17.82 -23.34 -7.39
N ASP A 351 -17.54 -24.47 -8.00
CA ASP A 351 -17.34 -25.73 -7.28
C ASP A 351 -16.02 -25.69 -6.47
N PRO A 352 -15.92 -26.45 -5.36
CA PRO A 352 -14.74 -26.43 -4.49
C PRO A 352 -13.43 -26.86 -5.18
N GLU A 353 -13.50 -27.66 -6.24
CA GLU A 353 -12.30 -28.10 -6.96
C GLU A 353 -11.75 -26.97 -7.82
N THR A 354 -12.62 -26.26 -8.53
CA THR A 354 -12.27 -25.04 -9.27
C THR A 354 -11.65 -23.99 -8.34
N GLU A 355 -12.23 -23.79 -7.15
CA GLU A 355 -11.68 -22.86 -6.15
C GLU A 355 -10.26 -23.26 -5.70
N ARG A 356 -10.01 -24.53 -5.40
CA ARG A 356 -8.67 -25.03 -5.05
C ARG A 356 -7.66 -24.85 -6.18
N VAL A 357 -8.04 -25.17 -7.41
CA VAL A 357 -7.14 -25.04 -8.57
C VAL A 357 -6.73 -23.59 -8.77
N ILE A 358 -7.68 -22.66 -8.66
CA ILE A 358 -7.41 -21.24 -8.80
C ILE A 358 -6.56 -20.72 -7.65
N GLN A 359 -6.88 -21.11 -6.40
CA GLN A 359 -6.06 -20.77 -5.24
C GLN A 359 -4.62 -21.25 -5.41
N ALA A 360 -4.40 -22.51 -5.78
CA ALA A 360 -3.07 -23.07 -6.00
C ALA A 360 -2.30 -22.31 -7.10
N LYS A 361 -2.96 -21.98 -8.22
CA LYS A 361 -2.34 -21.17 -9.29
C LYS A 361 -1.98 -19.75 -8.82
N SER A 362 -2.82 -19.11 -8.03
CA SER A 362 -2.57 -17.76 -7.51
C SER A 362 -1.46 -17.74 -6.46
N GLU A 363 -1.41 -18.75 -5.56
CA GLU A 363 -0.35 -18.88 -4.57
C GLU A 363 1.03 -19.07 -5.21
N LEU A 364 1.12 -19.84 -6.31
CA LEU A 364 2.37 -20.01 -7.07
C LEU A 364 2.93 -18.69 -7.61
N LEU A 365 2.10 -17.68 -7.86
CA LEU A 365 2.57 -16.37 -8.35
C LEU A 365 3.27 -15.55 -7.27
N VAL A 366 2.95 -15.77 -5.98
CA VAL A 366 3.66 -15.14 -4.86
C VAL A 366 5.10 -15.61 -4.77
N ASP A 367 5.31 -16.90 -5.05
CA ASP A 367 6.60 -17.58 -4.97
C ASP A 367 7.26 -17.75 -6.37
N SER A 368 6.79 -17.04 -7.40
CA SER A 368 7.32 -17.13 -8.78
C SER A 368 8.76 -16.63 -8.87
N ASP A 369 9.63 -17.28 -9.63
CA ASP A 369 10.98 -16.79 -9.90
C ASP A 369 10.98 -15.49 -10.72
N ASN A 370 9.91 -15.23 -11.48
CA ASN A 370 9.76 -14.03 -12.28
C ASN A 370 9.28 -12.85 -11.42
N VAL A 371 10.12 -11.81 -11.34
CA VAL A 371 9.81 -10.56 -10.62
C VAL A 371 8.50 -9.94 -11.10
N GLN A 372 8.19 -9.98 -12.40
CA GLN A 372 6.96 -9.37 -12.93
C GLN A 372 5.70 -10.08 -12.41
N ASP A 373 5.74 -11.40 -12.26
CA ASP A 373 4.62 -12.18 -11.71
C ASP A 373 4.39 -11.81 -10.24
N ARG A 374 5.47 -11.71 -9.45
CA ARG A 374 5.40 -11.30 -8.03
C ARG A 374 4.95 -9.85 -7.88
N ARG A 375 5.38 -8.95 -8.77
CA ARG A 375 4.87 -7.57 -8.84
C ARG A 375 3.37 -7.55 -9.08
N SER A 376 2.89 -8.28 -10.09
CA SER A 376 1.46 -8.42 -10.37
C SER A 376 0.71 -9.03 -9.19
N ALA A 377 1.32 -9.98 -8.47
CA ALA A 377 0.76 -10.56 -7.27
C ALA A 377 0.60 -9.53 -6.15
N VAL A 378 1.65 -8.78 -5.79
CA VAL A 378 1.56 -7.72 -4.78
C VAL A 378 0.49 -6.69 -5.16
N GLN A 379 0.45 -6.25 -6.42
CA GLN A 379 -0.53 -5.29 -6.89
C GLN A 379 -1.98 -5.80 -6.75
N ALA A 380 -2.21 -7.09 -7.04
CA ALA A 380 -3.51 -7.70 -6.81
C ALA A 380 -3.83 -7.85 -5.31
N LEU A 381 -2.84 -8.18 -4.48
CA LEU A 381 -2.99 -8.42 -3.04
C LEU A 381 -3.25 -7.14 -2.24
N ILE A 382 -2.66 -6.00 -2.60
CA ILE A 382 -2.90 -4.73 -1.87
C ILE A 382 -4.35 -4.25 -2.06
N GLN A 383 -5.02 -4.66 -3.13
CA GLN A 383 -6.42 -4.35 -3.38
C GLN A 383 -7.39 -5.21 -2.56
N LEU A 384 -6.87 -6.20 -1.83
CA LEU A 384 -7.67 -7.15 -1.07
C LEU A 384 -7.92 -6.67 0.37
N PRO A 385 -9.06 -7.08 0.98
CA PRO A 385 -9.24 -6.98 2.42
C PRO A 385 -8.08 -7.67 3.14
N ARG A 386 -7.26 -6.87 3.83
CA ARG A 386 -5.97 -7.28 4.39
C ARG A 386 -6.00 -8.52 5.28
N ALA A 387 -7.10 -8.75 5.99
CA ALA A 387 -7.27 -9.91 6.86
C ALA A 387 -7.11 -11.26 6.13
N ARG A 388 -7.35 -11.32 4.82
CA ARG A 388 -7.26 -12.55 4.02
C ARG A 388 -5.92 -12.75 3.30
N VAL A 389 -5.10 -11.71 3.22
CA VAL A 389 -3.87 -11.69 2.40
C VAL A 389 -2.61 -11.36 3.20
N ILE A 390 -2.76 -11.19 4.52
CA ILE A 390 -1.68 -10.73 5.40
C ILE A 390 -0.44 -11.64 5.32
N ASP A 391 -0.61 -12.96 5.21
CA ASP A 391 0.52 -13.90 5.13
C ASP A 391 1.25 -13.81 3.78
N GLN A 392 0.51 -13.64 2.68
CA GLN A 392 1.09 -13.48 1.34
C GLN A 392 1.81 -12.13 1.22
N LEU A 393 1.21 -11.05 1.72
CA LEU A 393 1.86 -9.75 1.80
C LEU A 393 3.12 -9.81 2.66
N ALA A 394 3.09 -10.48 3.81
CA ALA A 394 4.27 -10.63 4.68
C ALA A 394 5.42 -11.39 4.00
N LYS A 395 5.11 -12.39 3.17
CA LYS A 395 6.14 -13.08 2.35
C LYS A 395 6.75 -12.15 1.30
N LEU A 396 5.93 -11.33 0.65
CA LEU A 396 6.33 -10.41 -0.42
C LEU A 396 7.04 -9.17 0.12
N ALA A 397 6.70 -8.70 1.32
CA ALA A 397 7.43 -7.63 2.01
C ALA A 397 8.90 -8.01 2.28
N LEU A 398 9.17 -9.31 2.34
CA LEU A 398 10.48 -9.90 2.52
C LEU A 398 11.15 -10.30 1.18
N ASP A 399 10.62 -9.87 0.04
CA ASP A 399 11.21 -10.10 -1.28
C ASP A 399 12.57 -9.38 -1.41
N ILE A 400 13.45 -9.90 -2.26
CA ILE A 400 14.74 -9.27 -2.55
C ILE A 400 14.59 -8.08 -3.50
N ASP A 401 13.53 -8.07 -4.33
CA ASP A 401 13.24 -6.95 -5.21
C ASP A 401 12.38 -5.91 -4.48
N SER A 402 12.96 -4.71 -4.29
CA SER A 402 12.33 -3.62 -3.56
C SER A 402 11.01 -3.14 -4.19
N SER A 403 10.80 -3.33 -5.49
CA SER A 403 9.54 -2.98 -6.16
C SER A 403 8.39 -3.95 -5.84
N VAL A 404 8.71 -5.14 -5.31
CA VAL A 404 7.75 -6.11 -4.76
C VAL A 404 7.62 -5.88 -3.25
N ALA A 405 8.76 -5.72 -2.55
CA ALA A 405 8.81 -5.60 -1.11
C ALA A 405 8.16 -4.32 -0.57
N LYS A 406 8.51 -3.14 -1.11
CA LYS A 406 8.03 -1.86 -0.58
C LYS A 406 6.50 -1.74 -0.62
N PRO A 407 5.80 -2.05 -1.73
CA PRO A 407 4.34 -1.95 -1.73
C PRO A 407 3.68 -2.95 -0.77
N ALA A 408 4.23 -4.17 -0.66
CA ALA A 408 3.71 -5.16 0.29
C ALA A 408 3.93 -4.73 1.75
N GLN A 409 5.07 -4.13 2.06
CA GLN A 409 5.39 -3.59 3.38
C GLN A 409 4.48 -2.43 3.76
N GLN A 410 4.29 -1.46 2.85
CA GLN A 410 3.36 -0.33 3.06
C GLN A 410 1.96 -0.83 3.41
N ALA A 411 1.47 -1.85 2.70
CA ALA A 411 0.16 -2.45 2.98
C ALA A 411 0.08 -3.16 4.35
N LEU A 412 1.21 -3.66 4.87
CA LEU A 412 1.29 -4.28 6.19
C LEU A 412 1.46 -3.24 7.32
N ASP A 413 2.18 -2.15 7.09
CA ASP A 413 2.36 -1.08 8.06
C ASP A 413 1.02 -0.47 8.49
N GLU A 414 0.07 -0.40 7.56
CA GLU A 414 -1.30 0.04 7.80
C GLU A 414 -2.10 -0.89 8.74
N LEU A 415 -1.67 -2.14 8.92
CA LEU A 415 -2.23 -3.06 9.92
C LEU A 415 -1.61 -2.88 11.30
N GLY A 416 -0.65 -1.96 11.44
CA GLY A 416 0.10 -1.73 12.66
C GLY A 416 0.68 -3.03 13.21
N LYS A 417 0.35 -3.34 14.46
CA LYS A 417 0.90 -4.50 15.18
C LYS A 417 0.66 -5.84 14.48
N SER A 418 -0.50 -6.01 13.83
CA SER A 418 -0.82 -7.27 13.15
C SER A 418 0.06 -7.51 11.93
N GLY A 419 0.34 -6.45 11.14
CA GLY A 419 1.24 -6.52 9.99
C GLY A 419 2.68 -6.80 10.42
N LYS A 420 3.18 -6.05 11.41
CA LYS A 420 4.52 -6.27 12.01
C LYS A 420 4.71 -7.72 12.48
N ARG A 421 3.70 -8.28 13.15
CA ARG A 421 3.70 -9.69 13.59
C ARG A 421 3.77 -10.67 12.42
N ALA A 422 3.00 -10.42 11.37
CA ALA A 422 2.98 -11.28 10.18
C ALA A 422 4.35 -11.28 9.47
N VAL A 423 4.97 -10.11 9.28
CA VAL A 423 6.34 -9.98 8.73
C VAL A 423 7.33 -10.76 9.57
N THR A 424 7.31 -10.56 10.89
CA THR A 424 8.23 -11.26 11.82
C THR A 424 8.09 -12.78 11.70
N GLN A 425 6.85 -13.30 11.67
CA GLN A 425 6.60 -14.72 11.50
C GLN A 425 7.03 -15.24 10.13
N ALA A 426 6.79 -14.49 9.05
CA ALA A 426 7.22 -14.85 7.70
C ALA A 426 8.75 -14.89 7.60
N PHE A 427 9.44 -13.94 8.23
CA PHE A 427 10.89 -13.84 8.27
C PHE A 427 11.51 -15.04 8.99
N VAL A 428 11.07 -15.33 10.22
CA VAL A 428 11.56 -16.49 10.98
C VAL A 428 11.37 -17.79 10.19
N ARG A 429 10.19 -17.99 9.58
CA ARG A 429 9.90 -19.16 8.73
C ARG A 429 10.82 -19.26 7.51
N ARG A 430 11.26 -18.13 6.95
CA ARG A 430 12.16 -18.07 5.79
C ARG A 430 13.59 -18.42 6.20
N ILE A 431 14.15 -17.72 7.19
CA ILE A 431 15.56 -17.90 7.60
C ILE A 431 15.82 -19.26 8.27
N ALA A 432 14.81 -19.88 8.90
CA ALA A 432 14.91 -21.21 9.47
C ALA A 432 15.27 -22.30 8.43
N ARG A 433 15.02 -22.05 7.15
CA ARG A 433 15.34 -22.98 6.05
C ARG A 433 16.76 -22.83 5.52
N TYR A 434 17.45 -21.76 5.91
CA TYR A 434 18.75 -21.38 5.40
C TYR A 434 19.86 -21.78 6.39
N ASN A 435 21.03 -22.12 5.86
CA ASN A 435 22.25 -22.21 6.65
C ASN A 435 22.82 -20.79 6.94
N PRO A 436 23.77 -20.62 7.88
CA PRO A 436 24.30 -19.30 8.25
C PRO A 436 24.79 -18.43 7.08
N LYS A 437 25.40 -19.03 6.04
CA LYS A 437 25.90 -18.29 4.86
C LYS A 437 24.75 -17.79 3.98
N GLU A 438 23.74 -18.62 3.76
CA GLU A 438 22.51 -18.25 3.04
C GLU A 438 21.73 -17.17 3.78
N ARG A 439 21.65 -17.24 5.11
CA ARG A 439 21.02 -16.19 5.94
C ARG A 439 21.76 -14.86 5.79
N ALA A 440 23.08 -14.87 5.88
CA ALA A 440 23.89 -13.67 5.71
C ALA A 440 23.77 -13.06 4.30
N GLU A 441 23.71 -13.89 3.25
CA GLU A 441 23.47 -13.42 1.89
C GLU A 441 22.07 -12.80 1.73
N TYR A 442 21.04 -13.48 2.23
CA TYR A 442 19.68 -12.96 2.20
C TYR A 442 19.56 -11.62 2.95
N GLY A 443 20.18 -11.50 4.14
CA GLY A 443 20.21 -10.26 4.91
C GLY A 443 20.83 -9.08 4.14
N ARG A 444 21.88 -9.33 3.35
CA ARG A 444 22.47 -8.31 2.46
C ARG A 444 21.52 -7.89 1.34
N GLN A 445 20.79 -8.84 0.76
CA GLN A 445 19.88 -8.58 -0.36
C GLN A 445 18.67 -7.72 0.03
N ILE A 446 18.24 -7.78 1.30
CA ILE A 446 17.12 -6.96 1.80
C ILE A 446 17.57 -5.69 2.54
N ALA A 447 18.87 -5.39 2.61
CA ALA A 447 19.40 -4.35 3.48
C ALA A 447 18.75 -2.97 3.27
N GLU A 448 18.44 -2.61 2.02
CA GLU A 448 17.85 -1.32 1.66
C GLU A 448 16.36 -1.18 2.02
N HIS A 449 15.69 -2.28 2.36
CA HIS A 449 14.25 -2.31 2.60
C HIS A 449 13.84 -3.32 3.69
N ASP A 450 14.73 -3.59 4.65
CA ASP A 450 14.50 -4.58 5.70
C ASP A 450 13.23 -4.20 6.52
N PRO A 451 12.14 -4.98 6.42
CA PRO A 451 10.84 -4.57 6.96
C PRO A 451 10.68 -4.87 8.46
N ARG A 452 11.71 -5.42 9.10
CA ARG A 452 11.61 -5.92 10.47
C ARG A 452 11.60 -4.78 11.47
N THR A 453 10.71 -4.90 12.45
CA THR A 453 10.68 -3.97 13.60
C THR A 453 11.99 -4.04 14.36
N GLY A 454 12.54 -2.89 14.74
CA GLY A 454 13.79 -2.82 15.49
C GLY A 454 15.06 -2.82 14.63
N VAL A 455 14.95 -2.80 13.30
CA VAL A 455 16.11 -2.88 12.38
C VAL A 455 16.36 -1.57 11.63
N GLY A 456 15.29 -0.91 11.17
CA GLY A 456 15.35 0.30 10.36
C GLY A 456 15.11 1.59 11.14
N THR A 457 14.45 2.54 10.48
CA THR A 457 14.12 3.86 11.03
C THR A 457 12.62 4.11 10.98
N ILE A 458 12.16 5.07 11.78
CA ILE A 458 10.79 5.59 11.77
C ILE A 458 10.80 7.10 11.59
N ILE A 459 9.73 7.66 11.02
CA ILE A 459 9.53 9.11 10.97
C ILE A 459 8.58 9.51 12.10
N SER A 460 9.00 10.47 12.92
CA SER A 460 8.18 11.07 13.98
C SER A 460 8.31 12.58 13.93
N ASN A 461 7.18 13.29 13.77
CA ASN A 461 7.14 14.75 13.67
C ASN A 461 8.10 15.33 12.61
N GLY A 462 8.20 14.67 11.46
CA GLY A 462 9.09 15.09 10.35
C GLY A 462 10.59 14.82 10.61
N ILE A 463 10.93 14.09 11.67
CA ILE A 463 12.31 13.71 12.00
C ILE A 463 12.45 12.20 11.89
N THR A 464 13.52 11.76 11.21
CA THR A 464 13.90 10.35 11.14
C THR A 464 14.59 9.93 12.44
N LEU A 465 14.04 8.92 13.11
CA LEU A 465 14.51 8.36 14.37
C LEU A 465 14.81 6.86 14.22
N PRO A 466 15.65 6.27 15.09
CA PRO A 466 15.87 4.83 15.07
C PRO A 466 14.59 4.09 15.48
N ASP A 467 14.19 3.05 14.73
CA ASP A 467 13.12 2.14 15.13
C ASP A 467 13.68 1.14 16.14
N ILE A 468 13.36 1.27 17.43
CA ILE A 468 13.89 0.37 18.47
C ILE A 468 12.79 -0.56 18.96
N ASP A 469 13.04 -1.87 18.89
CA ASP A 469 12.21 -2.88 19.54
C ASP A 469 12.74 -3.12 20.96
N TRP A 470 12.04 -2.57 21.95
CA TRP A 470 12.40 -2.66 23.37
C TRP A 470 11.89 -3.97 23.98
N VAL A 471 12.79 -4.73 24.60
CA VAL A 471 12.50 -5.98 25.30
C VAL A 471 12.52 -5.72 26.81
N LEU A 472 11.40 -5.95 27.47
CA LEU A 472 11.30 -5.86 28.93
C LEU A 472 12.01 -7.04 29.60
N ILE A 473 12.98 -6.72 30.44
CA ILE A 473 13.63 -7.66 31.35
C ILE A 473 12.99 -7.48 32.74
N PRO A 474 12.20 -8.48 33.21
CA PRO A 474 11.49 -8.36 34.47
C PRO A 474 12.43 -8.56 35.68
N ASP A 475 11.98 -8.06 36.83
CA ASP A 475 12.50 -8.50 38.13
C ASP A 475 11.84 -9.84 38.50
N ASP A 476 12.41 -10.93 37.98
CA ASP A 476 11.95 -12.30 38.17
C ASP A 476 12.68 -13.03 39.32
N GLY A 477 13.32 -12.27 40.22
CA GLY A 477 13.95 -12.77 41.45
C GLY A 477 15.48 -12.92 41.38
N GLU A 478 16.02 -13.83 42.19
CA GLU A 478 17.47 -14.04 42.26
C GLU A 478 18.03 -14.53 40.93
N TRP A 479 19.10 -13.90 40.47
CA TRP A 479 19.85 -14.30 39.29
C TRP A 479 21.33 -14.43 39.61
N ILE A 480 22.05 -15.16 38.75
CA ILE A 480 23.46 -15.47 38.95
C ILE A 480 24.28 -14.59 38.01
N TYR A 481 25.03 -13.66 38.60
CA TYR A 481 26.08 -12.91 37.93
C TYR A 481 27.43 -13.61 38.14
N GLN A 482 28.15 -13.89 37.05
CA GLN A 482 29.45 -14.57 37.07
C GLN A 482 29.45 -15.83 37.98
N ASP A 483 30.53 -16.05 38.74
CA ASP A 483 30.71 -17.17 39.66
C ASP A 483 29.98 -17.00 41.01
N LYS A 484 28.66 -16.75 40.98
CA LYS A 484 27.68 -16.80 42.10
C LYS A 484 27.35 -15.49 42.84
N LYS A 485 27.56 -14.31 42.25
CA LYS A 485 27.01 -13.06 42.81
C LYS A 485 25.51 -12.98 42.51
N ARG A 486 24.72 -12.41 43.43
CA ARG A 486 23.25 -12.23 43.30
C ARG A 486 22.86 -10.77 43.51
N PRO A 487 23.23 -9.86 42.60
CA PRO A 487 22.86 -8.46 42.74
C PRO A 487 21.37 -8.27 42.51
N GLY A 488 20.74 -7.37 43.26
CA GLY A 488 19.38 -6.91 42.95
C GLY A 488 19.42 -6.02 41.72
N LEU A 489 18.52 -6.25 40.76
CA LEU A 489 18.44 -5.47 39.54
C LEU A 489 16.97 -5.09 39.29
N PRO A 490 16.63 -3.79 39.21
CA PRO A 490 15.25 -3.39 38.90
C PRO A 490 14.88 -3.83 37.48
N PRO A 491 13.57 -3.90 37.13
CA PRO A 491 13.17 -4.17 35.76
C PRO A 491 13.64 -3.04 34.84
N PHE A 492 14.07 -3.41 33.63
CA PHE A 492 14.56 -2.48 32.62
C PHE A 492 14.18 -2.96 31.22
N GLU A 493 14.26 -2.07 30.24
CA GLU A 493 14.11 -2.42 28.83
C GLU A 493 15.47 -2.35 28.12
N ILE A 494 15.71 -3.27 27.20
CA ILE A 494 16.92 -3.31 26.37
C ILE A 494 16.53 -3.49 24.91
N SER A 495 17.30 -2.94 23.96
CA SER A 495 17.01 -3.14 22.54
C SER A 495 17.15 -4.62 22.18
N ARG A 496 16.19 -5.15 21.40
CA ARG A 496 16.22 -6.56 20.95
C ARG A 496 17.50 -6.90 20.21
N TYR A 497 17.94 -5.97 19.36
CA TYR A 497 19.12 -6.10 18.52
C TYR A 497 20.17 -5.05 18.90
N PRO A 498 21.45 -5.27 18.56
CA PRO A 498 22.44 -4.19 18.50
C PRO A 498 21.97 -3.08 17.55
N ILE A 499 22.32 -1.84 17.88
CA ILE A 499 21.95 -0.67 17.05
C ILE A 499 22.53 -0.84 15.65
N THR A 500 21.69 -0.77 14.62
CA THR A 500 22.06 -0.95 13.22
C THR A 500 22.73 0.30 12.64
N TYR A 501 23.37 0.14 11.49
CA TYR A 501 23.94 1.26 10.75
C TYR A 501 22.88 2.32 10.43
N ALA A 502 21.71 1.91 9.91
CA ALA A 502 20.62 2.83 9.60
C ALA A 502 20.15 3.61 10.83
N GLN A 503 20.00 2.94 11.97
CA GLN A 503 19.60 3.57 13.23
C GLN A 503 20.63 4.54 13.75
N PHE A 504 21.92 4.20 13.69
CA PHE A 504 22.97 5.13 14.12
C PHE A 504 23.12 6.31 13.15
N GLN A 505 22.87 6.10 11.86
CA GLN A 505 22.96 7.12 10.83
C GLN A 505 21.99 8.28 11.08
N THR A 506 20.82 8.03 11.71
CA THR A 506 19.90 9.11 12.08
C THR A 506 20.53 10.14 13.02
N PHE A 507 21.44 9.72 13.91
CA PHE A 507 22.19 10.64 14.78
C PHE A 507 23.24 11.44 14.01
N LEU A 508 23.85 10.85 12.98
CA LEU A 508 24.84 11.53 12.15
C LEU A 508 24.20 12.55 11.21
N ASP A 509 23.04 12.20 10.65
CA ASP A 509 22.33 13.00 9.66
C ASP A 509 21.50 14.11 10.28
N ASP A 510 21.09 13.96 11.54
CA ASP A 510 20.40 15.01 12.27
C ASP A 510 21.33 16.22 12.48
N PRO A 511 20.99 17.43 11.97
CA PRO A 511 21.78 18.64 12.19
C PRO A 511 21.96 18.99 13.68
N GLN A 512 21.06 18.47 14.52
CA GLN A 512 21.05 18.62 15.97
C GLN A 512 21.62 17.39 16.70
N GLY A 513 22.08 16.38 15.96
CA GLY A 513 22.72 15.16 16.44
C GLY A 513 24.23 15.31 16.55
N TYR A 514 24.98 14.42 15.91
CA TYR A 514 26.42 14.27 16.09
C TYR A 514 27.21 15.55 15.78
N ASN A 515 26.80 16.28 14.73
CA ASN A 515 27.42 17.54 14.31
C ASN A 515 26.78 18.78 14.95
N ASP A 516 26.06 18.64 16.07
CA ASP A 516 25.48 19.76 16.81
C ASP A 516 26.53 20.88 17.01
N PRO A 517 26.25 22.12 16.56
CA PRO A 517 27.20 23.24 16.66
C PRO A 517 27.63 23.56 18.10
N GLN A 518 26.79 23.24 19.08
CA GLN A 518 27.09 23.44 20.50
C GLN A 518 27.87 22.26 21.11
N ASN A 519 28.04 21.17 20.35
CA ASN A 519 28.72 19.95 20.76
C ASN A 519 28.18 19.40 22.10
N ARG A 520 26.86 19.51 22.33
CA ARG A 520 26.24 19.21 23.63
C ARG A 520 26.35 17.74 24.03
N TRP A 521 26.30 16.83 23.07
CA TRP A 521 26.30 15.38 23.34
C TRP A 521 27.62 14.86 23.87
N PHE A 522 28.73 15.55 23.55
CA PHE A 522 30.06 15.21 24.04
C PHE A 522 30.51 16.07 25.23
N ALA A 523 29.67 17.00 25.70
CA ALA A 523 30.02 17.85 26.83
C ALA A 523 30.27 17.00 28.10
N GLY A 524 31.34 17.32 28.83
CA GLY A 524 31.76 16.60 30.03
C GLY A 524 32.42 15.23 29.79
N LEU A 525 32.45 14.73 28.55
CA LEU A 525 33.18 13.50 28.22
C LEU A 525 34.64 13.80 27.91
N ALA A 526 35.55 12.90 28.29
CA ALA A 526 36.98 12.98 27.94
C ALA A 526 37.27 12.69 26.44
N ALA A 527 36.29 12.91 25.57
CA ALA A 527 36.38 12.72 24.12
C ALA A 527 36.96 13.99 23.48
N ASN A 528 38.27 14.00 23.21
CA ASN A 528 38.90 15.04 22.40
C ASN A 528 38.54 14.89 20.90
N TYR A 529 38.95 15.84 20.07
CA TYR A 529 38.64 15.85 18.63
C TYR A 529 39.02 14.54 17.90
N TYR A 530 40.18 13.95 18.23
CA TYR A 530 40.64 12.70 17.61
C TYR A 530 39.81 11.49 18.03
N VAL A 531 39.37 11.47 19.30
CA VAL A 531 38.49 10.42 19.84
C VAL A 531 37.07 10.53 19.28
N ARG A 532 36.62 11.73 18.90
CA ARG A 532 35.30 11.90 18.30
C ARG A 532 35.24 11.40 16.87
N ARG A 533 36.34 11.48 16.11
CA ARG A 533 36.35 11.15 14.67
C ARG A 533 35.65 9.81 14.39
N MET A 534 34.54 9.89 13.67
CA MET A 534 33.84 8.71 13.16
C MET A 534 34.68 8.06 12.05
N TYR A 535 34.86 6.75 12.17
CA TYR A 535 35.35 5.94 11.07
C TYR A 535 34.18 5.42 10.24
N GLU A 536 34.49 5.10 9.01
CA GLU A 536 33.57 4.46 8.10
C GLU A 536 33.34 3.01 8.52
N GLN A 537 32.09 2.56 8.42
CA GLN A 537 31.77 1.15 8.63
C GLN A 537 32.47 0.30 7.54
N TRP A 538 33.07 -0.81 7.95
CA TRP A 538 33.69 -1.82 7.10
C TRP A 538 32.65 -2.61 6.30
N PHE A 539 31.56 -3.01 6.94
CA PHE A 539 30.48 -3.80 6.31
C PHE A 539 29.20 -2.97 6.17
N ARG A 540 29.17 -2.11 5.13
CA ARG A 540 28.16 -1.07 4.93
C ARG A 540 26.83 -1.61 4.41
N TYR A 541 26.05 -2.22 5.28
CA TYR A 541 24.65 -2.56 5.04
C TYR A 541 23.79 -1.92 6.11
N LEU A 542 22.67 -1.30 5.70
CA LEU A 542 21.79 -0.54 6.58
C LEU A 542 21.30 -1.34 7.79
N ASN A 543 21.06 -2.65 7.61
CA ASN A 543 20.56 -3.58 8.64
C ASN A 543 21.66 -4.33 9.41
N HIS A 544 22.94 -4.06 9.15
CA HIS A 544 24.05 -4.61 9.94
C HIS A 544 24.26 -3.79 11.22
N PRO A 545 24.79 -4.39 12.30
CA PRO A 545 25.14 -3.65 13.51
C PRO A 545 26.14 -2.54 13.20
N ARG A 546 25.97 -1.38 13.82
CA ARG A 546 26.90 -0.26 13.70
C ARG A 546 28.19 -0.60 14.42
N GLU A 547 29.19 -1.00 13.64
CA GLU A 547 30.56 -1.16 14.11
C GLU A 547 31.39 0.12 13.82
N THR A 548 32.68 0.12 14.13
CA THR A 548 33.57 1.30 14.17
C THR A 548 33.15 2.44 15.11
N VAL A 549 32.34 2.13 16.13
CA VAL A 549 31.89 3.09 17.15
C VAL A 549 32.63 2.87 18.45
N ASN A 550 33.13 3.93 19.07
CA ASN A 550 33.70 3.89 20.41
C ASN A 550 32.68 4.22 21.49
N TRP A 551 33.03 3.93 22.74
CA TRP A 551 32.17 4.13 23.90
C TRP A 551 31.62 5.56 24.04
N TYR A 552 32.43 6.59 23.78
CA TYR A 552 31.99 7.98 23.87
C TYR A 552 30.95 8.35 22.81
N GLN A 553 31.11 7.84 21.58
CA GLN A 553 30.15 8.03 20.50
C GLN A 553 28.82 7.32 20.82
N ALA A 554 28.88 6.12 21.42
CA ALA A 554 27.69 5.38 21.84
C ALA A 554 26.93 6.10 22.98
N LEU A 555 27.63 6.69 23.96
CA LEU A 555 27.02 7.55 24.97
C LEU A 555 26.40 8.82 24.38
N ALA A 556 27.09 9.48 23.45
CA ALA A 556 26.58 10.67 22.79
C ALA A 556 25.28 10.36 22.01
N PHE A 557 25.22 9.21 21.34
CA PHE A 557 24.01 8.70 20.70
C PHE A 557 22.86 8.51 21.71
N CYS A 558 23.14 7.90 22.87
CA CYS A 558 22.14 7.70 23.93
C CYS A 558 21.60 9.02 24.49
N ARG A 559 22.46 10.02 24.70
CA ARG A 559 22.06 11.38 25.13
C ARG A 559 21.15 12.03 24.10
N TRP A 560 21.55 12.00 22.83
CA TRP A 560 20.78 12.56 21.73
C TRP A 560 19.41 11.89 21.61
N LEU A 561 19.37 10.56 21.67
CA LEU A 561 18.14 9.81 21.55
C LEU A 561 17.21 10.06 22.73
N SER A 562 17.74 10.10 23.96
CA SER A 562 16.97 10.47 25.16
C SER A 562 16.29 11.82 25.00
N TRP A 563 17.02 12.83 24.49
CA TRP A 563 16.44 14.14 24.19
C TRP A 563 15.40 14.09 23.07
N ARG A 564 15.67 13.39 21.96
CA ARG A 564 14.74 13.27 20.83
C ARG A 564 13.43 12.60 21.20
N LEU A 565 13.47 11.64 22.13
CA LEU A 565 12.28 10.98 22.68
C LEU A 565 11.55 11.82 23.72
N GLY A 566 12.03 13.04 24.04
CA GLY A 566 11.45 13.90 25.08
C GLY A 566 11.66 13.37 26.50
N GLY A 567 12.56 12.41 26.68
CA GLY A 567 12.92 11.85 27.97
C GLY A 567 13.92 12.72 28.73
N GLY A 568 14.22 12.34 29.98
CA GLY A 568 15.32 12.97 30.73
C GLY A 568 16.67 12.64 30.09
N TYR A 569 17.64 13.56 30.19
CA TYR A 569 19.01 13.38 29.65
C TYR A 569 20.05 14.28 30.34
N ASP A 570 19.90 14.52 31.65
CA ASP A 570 20.83 15.40 32.39
C ASP A 570 22.28 14.97 32.19
N LEU A 571 23.08 15.83 31.56
CA LEU A 571 24.47 15.51 31.19
C LEU A 571 25.35 15.19 32.41
N ALA A 572 24.95 15.63 33.61
CA ALA A 572 25.63 15.37 34.88
C ALA A 572 25.10 14.14 35.64
N ASP A 573 23.92 13.61 35.27
CA ASP A 573 23.28 12.48 35.93
C ASP A 573 22.74 11.47 34.91
N ILE A 574 23.50 10.39 34.70
CA ILE A 574 23.12 9.32 33.76
C ILE A 574 21.89 8.54 34.19
N THR A 575 21.52 8.57 35.48
CA THR A 575 20.32 7.87 35.97
C THR A 575 19.03 8.59 35.55
N ALA A 576 19.14 9.86 35.18
CA ALA A 576 18.04 10.64 34.62
C ALA A 576 17.84 10.40 33.12
N TRP A 577 18.67 9.59 32.45
CA TRP A 577 18.58 9.37 31.01
C TRP A 577 17.49 8.36 30.67
N ALA A 578 16.64 8.69 29.70
CA ALA A 578 15.63 7.77 29.20
C ALA A 578 16.25 6.59 28.41
N VAL A 579 17.37 6.84 27.72
CA VAL A 579 18.13 5.83 26.98
C VAL A 579 19.61 5.92 27.35
N ARG A 580 20.22 4.78 27.67
CA ARG A 580 21.64 4.64 28.00
C ARG A 580 22.17 3.28 27.56
N LEU A 581 23.49 3.13 27.59
CA LEU A 581 24.11 1.81 27.49
C LEU A 581 23.67 0.93 28.67
N PRO A 582 23.50 -0.39 28.47
CA PRO A 582 23.26 -1.31 29.57
C PRO A 582 24.49 -1.34 30.49
N THR A 583 24.29 -1.51 31.78
CA THR A 583 25.37 -1.94 32.68
C THR A 583 25.75 -3.39 32.37
N GLU A 584 26.92 -3.82 32.83
CA GLU A 584 27.35 -5.22 32.67
C GLU A 584 26.34 -6.19 33.29
N PHE A 585 25.76 -5.80 34.44
CA PHE A 585 24.72 -6.58 35.11
C PHE A 585 23.46 -6.73 34.25
N GLU A 586 23.03 -5.66 33.59
CA GLU A 586 21.85 -5.66 32.72
C GLU A 586 22.10 -6.48 31.46
N TRP A 587 23.27 -6.33 30.85
CA TRP A 587 23.64 -7.10 29.66
C TRP A 587 23.72 -8.59 29.97
N GLU A 588 24.41 -8.99 31.05
CA GLU A 588 24.53 -10.40 31.43
C GLU A 588 23.19 -11.00 31.85
N LYS A 589 22.36 -10.27 32.61
CA LYS A 589 21.00 -10.71 32.94
C LYS A 589 20.17 -10.92 31.68
N ALA A 590 20.22 -9.99 30.73
CA ALA A 590 19.49 -10.09 29.46
C ALA A 590 19.94 -11.31 28.64
N ALA A 591 21.22 -11.69 28.68
CA ALA A 591 21.75 -12.88 28.01
C ALA A 591 21.40 -14.18 28.74
N ARG A 592 21.67 -14.25 30.05
CA ARG A 592 21.73 -15.51 30.82
C ARG A 592 20.47 -15.80 31.65
N SER A 593 19.50 -14.91 31.67
CA SER A 593 18.30 -15.06 32.52
C SER A 593 18.65 -15.33 33.99
N SER A 594 17.88 -16.15 34.70
CA SER A 594 18.09 -16.47 36.12
C SER A 594 18.82 -17.79 36.37
N ASP A 595 18.96 -18.65 35.36
CA ASP A 595 19.52 -19.99 35.49
C ASP A 595 21.05 -20.07 35.27
N GLY A 596 21.68 -18.95 34.92
CA GLY A 596 23.13 -18.87 34.78
C GLY A 596 23.66 -19.71 33.62
N ARG A 597 22.87 -19.89 32.56
CA ARG A 597 23.27 -20.54 31.30
C ARG A 597 24.55 -19.95 30.70
N GLU A 598 25.36 -20.80 30.07
CA GLU A 598 26.61 -20.39 29.42
C GLU A 598 26.38 -19.61 28.12
N TYR A 599 25.41 -20.06 27.33
CA TYR A 599 24.97 -19.39 26.10
C TYR A 599 23.58 -18.79 26.31
N PRO A 600 23.19 -17.76 25.55
CA PRO A 600 21.86 -17.15 25.71
C PRO A 600 20.70 -18.14 25.51
N TYR A 601 20.93 -19.18 24.73
CA TYR A 601 19.97 -20.23 24.41
C TYR A 601 20.24 -21.54 25.18
N ASP A 602 19.27 -22.45 25.17
CA ASP A 602 19.40 -23.74 25.84
C ASP A 602 20.39 -24.67 25.12
N GLY A 603 21.17 -25.41 25.91
CA GLY A 603 22.07 -26.47 25.43
C GLY A 603 23.54 -26.07 25.33
N ALA A 604 24.29 -26.86 24.56
CA ALA A 604 25.69 -26.59 24.26
C ALA A 604 25.83 -25.57 23.11
N PHE A 605 27.06 -25.11 22.88
CA PHE A 605 27.42 -24.28 21.74
C PHE A 605 26.84 -24.80 20.42
N ASP A 606 26.24 -23.90 19.63
CA ASP A 606 25.73 -24.19 18.31
C ASP A 606 26.03 -23.04 17.35
N ALA A 607 26.85 -23.31 16.33
CA ALA A 607 27.22 -22.33 15.30
C ALA A 607 26.02 -21.87 14.45
N ALA A 608 24.87 -22.55 14.48
CA ALA A 608 23.65 -22.11 13.81
C ALA A 608 22.89 -21.01 14.58
N LYS A 609 23.29 -20.73 15.84
CA LYS A 609 22.62 -19.83 16.79
C LYS A 609 23.35 -18.51 17.05
N GLY A 610 24.44 -18.22 16.34
CA GLY A 610 25.13 -16.93 16.41
C GLY A 610 26.16 -16.73 15.30
N ASN A 611 26.49 -15.48 14.98
CA ASN A 611 27.57 -15.17 14.03
C ASN A 611 28.93 -15.30 14.73
N THR A 612 29.46 -16.51 14.78
CA THR A 612 30.75 -16.82 15.38
C THR A 612 31.79 -17.22 14.33
N SER A 613 33.04 -17.42 14.75
CA SER A 613 34.13 -17.82 13.85
C SER A 613 33.85 -19.13 13.08
N GLU A 614 33.11 -20.05 13.70
CA GLU A 614 32.72 -21.37 13.21
C GLU A 614 31.75 -21.29 12.03
N THR A 615 30.99 -20.19 11.89
CA THR A 615 30.14 -19.95 10.71
C THR A 615 30.95 -19.70 9.44
N GLY A 616 32.20 -19.26 9.59
CA GLY A 616 33.09 -18.87 8.50
C GLY A 616 32.59 -17.65 7.70
N LEU A 617 31.75 -16.81 8.30
CA LEU A 617 31.28 -15.57 7.66
C LEU A 617 32.39 -14.52 7.54
N GLY A 618 33.21 -14.37 8.59
CA GLY A 618 34.36 -13.45 8.59
C GLY A 618 34.00 -11.96 8.55
N GLN A 619 32.73 -11.62 8.76
CA GLN A 619 32.19 -10.26 8.75
C GLN A 619 30.91 -10.18 9.60
N THR A 620 30.45 -8.95 9.88
CA THR A 620 29.13 -8.76 10.48
C THR A 620 28.03 -9.24 9.52
N SER A 621 26.87 -9.56 10.09
CA SER A 621 25.67 -9.92 9.35
C SER A 621 24.51 -9.02 9.78
N ALA A 622 23.44 -8.97 8.98
CA ALA A 622 22.22 -8.30 9.40
C ALA A 622 21.78 -8.84 10.76
N VAL A 623 21.30 -7.96 11.64
CA VAL A 623 20.87 -8.34 13.00
C VAL A 623 19.71 -9.32 12.94
N GLY A 624 19.62 -10.26 13.88
CA GLY A 624 18.50 -11.19 14.01
C GLY A 624 18.46 -12.29 12.94
N LEU A 625 19.61 -12.68 12.40
CA LEU A 625 19.71 -13.74 11.38
C LEU A 625 19.93 -15.14 11.97
N PHE A 626 19.96 -15.28 13.29
CA PHE A 626 20.21 -16.56 13.95
C PHE A 626 18.97 -16.99 14.74
N PRO A 627 18.01 -17.67 14.10
CA PRO A 627 16.83 -18.18 14.78
C PRO A 627 17.28 -19.13 15.89
N GLU A 628 16.56 -19.09 17.02
CA GLU A 628 16.89 -19.84 18.24
C GLU A 628 18.17 -19.39 18.97
N GLY A 629 18.84 -18.34 18.49
CA GLY A 629 19.97 -17.68 19.16
C GLY A 629 19.58 -16.66 20.24
N PHE A 630 18.28 -16.44 20.45
CA PHE A 630 17.75 -15.45 21.38
C PHE A 630 17.80 -15.93 22.83
N SER A 631 17.92 -14.99 23.77
CA SER A 631 17.85 -15.27 25.21
C SER A 631 16.43 -15.62 25.67
N PRO A 632 16.19 -16.14 26.88
CA PRO A 632 14.82 -16.44 27.36
C PRO A 632 13.86 -15.25 27.35
N TYR A 633 14.40 -14.02 27.41
CA TYR A 633 13.62 -12.80 27.32
C TYR A 633 13.36 -12.34 25.88
N GLY A 634 14.02 -12.97 24.89
CA GLY A 634 13.88 -12.66 23.47
C GLY A 634 14.86 -11.62 22.95
N VAL A 635 15.93 -11.32 23.68
CA VAL A 635 17.04 -10.46 23.22
C VAL A 635 17.94 -11.28 22.28
N GLU A 636 18.31 -10.72 21.14
CA GLU A 636 19.03 -11.41 20.08
C GLU A 636 20.47 -10.94 19.98
N GLU A 637 21.31 -11.71 19.27
CA GLU A 637 22.72 -11.41 19.01
C GLU A 637 23.61 -11.29 20.28
N MET A 638 23.15 -11.77 21.44
CA MET A 638 23.96 -11.82 22.69
C MET A 638 25.14 -12.81 22.62
N SER A 639 25.37 -13.44 21.46
CA SER A 639 26.48 -14.35 21.18
C SER A 639 26.90 -14.24 19.69
N GLY A 640 27.90 -13.39 19.42
CA GLY A 640 28.51 -13.23 18.10
C GLY A 640 28.21 -11.87 17.44
N ASN A 641 28.52 -11.77 16.14
CA ASN A 641 28.35 -10.60 15.26
C ASN A 641 29.27 -9.42 15.59
N VAL A 642 29.09 -8.76 16.74
CA VAL A 642 29.94 -7.65 17.23
C VAL A 642 30.13 -7.75 18.75
N PHE A 643 31.11 -7.04 19.29
CA PHE A 643 31.19 -6.80 20.74
C PHE A 643 30.38 -5.54 21.09
N GLU A 644 29.52 -5.61 22.10
CA GLU A 644 28.71 -4.49 22.54
C GLU A 644 29.38 -3.67 23.66
N TRP A 645 29.12 -2.36 23.68
CA TRP A 645 29.56 -1.47 24.75
C TRP A 645 28.60 -1.50 25.93
N CYS A 646 29.12 -1.77 27.13
CA CYS A 646 28.42 -1.54 28.39
C CYS A 646 28.78 -0.17 28.99
N LEU A 647 27.90 0.32 29.87
CA LEU A 647 28.14 1.54 30.64
C LEU A 647 29.25 1.36 31.67
N THR A 648 29.36 0.15 32.22
CA THR A 648 30.36 -0.25 33.22
C THR A 648 31.33 -1.23 32.58
N ASP A 649 32.56 -1.28 33.10
CA ASP A 649 33.50 -2.34 32.75
C ASP A 649 33.04 -3.69 33.33
N TYR A 650 33.68 -4.77 32.88
CA TYR A 650 33.41 -6.16 33.32
C TYR A 650 33.77 -6.43 34.79
N GLU A 651 34.71 -5.68 35.35
CA GLU A 651 35.19 -5.76 36.75
C GLU A 651 34.51 -4.73 37.64
#